data_AF-A0A939ZUA4-F1
#
_entry.id   AF-A0A939ZUA4-F1
#
_cell.length_a   1.000
_cell.length_b   1.000
_cell.length_c   1.000
_cell.angle_alpha   90.00
_cell.angle_beta   90.00
_cell.angle_gamma   90.00
#
_symmetry.space_group_name_H-M   'P 1'
#
loop_
_entity.id
_entity.type
_entity.pdbx_description
1 polymer ?
#
loop_
_entity_poly.entity_id
_entity_poly.type
_entity_poly.pdbx_seq_one_letter_code
_entity_poly.pdbx_strand_id
1 'polypeptide(L)'
;MKRKMSKVLGLVVVFVVLAACIASLAACTPKDTSKGTLVVAYSPFNEKFSPFFASTAYDVDIYAMTQVNLLANDRGGNVITKGIKGETVAYNGKDYKYYGLSDLDITMNEDGTVDYKIQIRTGSKAFKFSDGETLTVKDVIFSFYAMADTDYDGSSTFYSLPIQGMKEWRTNLSTEVYTKWATKADAIVATLDEGTGAFVYAASDKYTEAEYNALVAAINAESGAWTALANDIVSYCVAKYSGTTYMDETMTDYAYFKSNEVALGMGMWGFGGMNTDGTFEDALGKVYNMTSEFPTVADYAHVIKECYAGNLAEAADVEAANGDLASYVDACVEPWIAASGKDEMNGASVNSISGITFNEKKGWINIKTTEYAATVIYQFLTPVAPMHYYGDTTKWDPDNGSYGFTRGDLSKLREVTTKPMGAGPYKFVSFEDGIVTFEANKYYWEGCPKIKYIKFKEYNADADKTPAVIKGDVDIASPSINKATVDLIKATNNSDRLEVAGDLAVATDLVDYNGYGYIGIDANRVKVGTDKASTESKNLRKAFATLFAAYRAYTVNSYYEDRASVIEYPITNCSWAAPQPADAGYTTAFAKDVNGNAIYTADMTEQQRWDAAKAACIGYLKAAGYTWDEGTSKFTAAPAGASLTYKASIGGDGTGDHPTYALLVKSQAVLASIGLTLD
;
A
#
# COMPACT_ATOMS: atom_id res chain seq x y z
N MET A 1 -49.76 -40.42 -48.80
CA MET A 1 -48.30 -40.62 -48.99
C MET A 1 -47.71 -39.33 -49.54
N LYS A 2 -46.70 -38.75 -48.85
CA LYS A 2 -45.68 -37.78 -49.33
C LYS A 2 -46.23 -36.46 -49.91
N ARG A 3 -46.23 -35.30 -49.24
CA ARG A 3 -45.30 -34.68 -48.26
C ARG A 3 -43.85 -34.69 -48.76
N LYS A 4 -43.48 -33.73 -49.62
CA LYS A 4 -42.10 -33.23 -49.84
C LYS A 4 -42.12 -32.07 -50.86
N MET A 5 -42.54 -30.86 -50.47
CA MET A 5 -42.22 -29.65 -51.27
C MET A 5 -42.39 -28.29 -50.54
N SER A 6 -42.29 -28.23 -49.20
CA SER A 6 -42.38 -26.94 -48.47
C SER A 6 -41.18 -26.61 -47.58
N LYS A 7 -40.04 -27.28 -47.73
CA LYS A 7 -38.85 -27.09 -46.86
C LYS A 7 -37.64 -26.40 -47.49
N VAL A 8 -37.74 -25.89 -48.73
CA VAL A 8 -36.56 -25.30 -49.42
C VAL A 8 -36.63 -23.78 -49.57
N LEU A 9 -37.81 -23.15 -49.48
CA LEU A 9 -37.91 -21.69 -49.65
C LEU A 9 -37.72 -20.88 -48.36
N GLY A 10 -37.94 -21.49 -47.19
CA GLY A 10 -37.72 -20.85 -45.88
C GLY A 10 -36.26 -20.85 -45.40
N LEU A 11 -35.38 -21.66 -46.01
CA LEU A 11 -33.97 -21.74 -45.61
C LEU A 11 -33.08 -20.72 -46.32
N VAL A 12 -33.43 -20.32 -47.56
CA VAL A 12 -32.62 -19.40 -48.37
C VAL A 12 -32.84 -17.93 -47.98
N VAL A 13 -34.06 -17.56 -47.55
CA VAL A 13 -34.34 -16.19 -47.07
C VAL A 13 -33.76 -15.96 -45.66
N VAL A 14 -33.65 -16.99 -44.82
CA VAL A 14 -32.95 -16.88 -43.53
C VAL A 14 -31.44 -16.72 -43.74
N PHE A 15 -30.83 -17.39 -44.73
CA PHE A 15 -29.39 -17.21 -45.00
C PHE A 15 -29.02 -15.86 -45.63
N VAL A 16 -29.89 -15.25 -46.45
CA VAL A 16 -29.60 -13.94 -47.06
C VAL A 16 -29.82 -12.77 -46.08
N VAL A 17 -30.75 -12.90 -45.13
CA VAL A 17 -30.90 -11.92 -44.04
C VAL A 17 -29.85 -12.14 -42.93
N LEU A 18 -29.37 -13.37 -42.72
CA LEU A 18 -28.22 -13.62 -41.83
C LEU A 18 -26.90 -13.12 -42.43
N ALA A 19 -26.72 -13.17 -43.76
CA ALA A 19 -25.52 -12.63 -44.41
C ALA A 19 -25.50 -11.09 -44.49
N ALA A 20 -26.66 -10.42 -44.49
CA ALA A 20 -26.75 -8.96 -44.46
C ALA A 20 -26.68 -8.35 -43.05
N CYS A 21 -26.92 -9.14 -41.99
CA CYS A 21 -26.72 -8.72 -40.59
C CYS A 21 -25.35 -9.14 -40.02
N ILE A 22 -24.48 -9.76 -40.81
CA ILE A 22 -23.06 -10.02 -40.47
C ILE A 22 -22.15 -8.88 -40.98
N ALA A 23 -22.68 -7.95 -41.77
CA ALA A 23 -21.98 -6.77 -42.26
C ALA A 23 -22.08 -5.56 -41.30
N SER A 24 -21.66 -5.73 -40.04
CA SER A 24 -21.06 -4.64 -39.24
C SER A 24 -20.22 -5.13 -38.05
N LEU A 25 -19.84 -6.41 -38.02
CA LEU A 25 -18.55 -6.78 -37.42
C LEU A 25 -17.50 -6.52 -38.49
N ALA A 26 -17.27 -5.24 -38.81
CA ALA A 26 -15.97 -4.87 -39.32
C ALA A 26 -14.99 -5.39 -38.28
N ALA A 27 -14.22 -6.42 -38.63
CA ALA A 27 -13.08 -6.85 -37.85
C ALA A 27 -12.27 -5.57 -37.61
N CYS A 28 -12.33 -5.05 -36.39
CA CYS A 28 -11.62 -3.86 -35.98
C CYS A 28 -10.15 -4.27 -35.95
N THR A 29 -9.52 -4.18 -37.11
CA THR A 29 -8.08 -4.17 -37.26
C THR A 29 -7.66 -2.79 -36.79
N PRO A 30 -6.82 -2.68 -35.74
CA PRO A 30 -6.15 -1.42 -35.45
C PRO A 30 -5.58 -0.90 -36.76
N LYS A 31 -5.91 0.35 -37.15
CA LYS A 31 -5.38 0.91 -38.40
C LYS A 31 -3.86 0.78 -38.32
N ASP A 32 -3.29 0.02 -39.26
CA ASP A 32 -1.86 -0.16 -39.43
C ASP A 32 -1.28 1.18 -39.88
N THR A 33 -1.08 2.05 -38.91
CA THR A 33 -0.14 3.16 -39.01
C THR A 33 1.17 2.59 -38.47
N SER A 34 2.30 3.01 -39.02
CA SER A 34 3.66 2.61 -38.65
C SER A 34 4.09 2.92 -37.19
N LYS A 35 3.14 2.91 -36.24
CA LYS A 35 3.16 3.24 -34.80
C LYS A 35 2.47 2.11 -33.99
N GLY A 36 2.83 0.85 -34.27
CA GLY A 36 2.12 -0.33 -33.72
C GLY A 36 2.42 -0.65 -32.25
N THR A 37 3.49 -0.09 -31.70
CA THR A 37 3.99 -0.37 -30.35
C THR A 37 4.41 0.92 -29.67
N LEU A 38 4.05 1.08 -28.40
CA LEU A 38 4.59 2.08 -27.48
C LEU A 38 5.47 1.36 -26.44
N VAL A 39 6.69 1.84 -26.22
CA VAL A 39 7.63 1.29 -25.23
C VAL A 39 7.83 2.32 -24.12
N VAL A 40 7.59 1.91 -22.87
CA VAL A 40 7.69 2.77 -21.68
C VAL A 40 8.79 2.21 -20.76
N ALA A 41 9.70 3.06 -20.33
CA ALA A 41 10.70 2.70 -19.32
C ALA A 41 10.08 2.65 -17.93
N TYR A 42 10.31 1.54 -17.25
CA TYR A 42 9.85 1.24 -15.89
C TYR A 42 11.04 0.84 -15.02
N SER A 43 10.89 0.99 -13.71
CA SER A 43 11.80 0.35 -12.76
C SER A 43 11.47 -1.17 -12.67
N PRO A 44 12.32 -2.00 -12.05
CA PRO A 44 12.10 -3.44 -11.97
C PRO A 44 10.77 -3.84 -11.32
N PHE A 45 10.18 -4.93 -11.81
CA PHE A 45 8.95 -5.54 -11.34
C PHE A 45 9.22 -6.68 -10.36
N ASN A 46 8.25 -6.95 -9.47
CA ASN A 46 8.29 -8.11 -8.56
C ASN A 46 7.44 -9.29 -9.08
N GLU A 47 6.93 -9.19 -10.30
CA GLU A 47 6.12 -10.22 -10.96
C GLU A 47 4.78 -10.50 -10.24
N LYS A 48 4.40 -9.66 -9.27
CA LYS A 48 3.14 -9.75 -8.54
C LYS A 48 2.03 -8.96 -9.26
N PHE A 49 1.70 -9.34 -10.47
CA PHE A 49 0.82 -8.56 -11.35
C PHE A 49 -0.69 -8.67 -11.06
N SER A 50 -1.13 -9.48 -10.11
CA SER A 50 -2.55 -9.62 -9.77
C SER A 50 -3.06 -8.38 -9.01
N PRO A 51 -4.31 -7.92 -9.27
CA PRO A 51 -4.91 -6.83 -8.52
C PRO A 51 -5.09 -7.14 -7.02
N PHE A 52 -4.98 -8.40 -6.61
CA PHE A 52 -5.09 -8.81 -5.22
C PHE A 52 -3.77 -8.73 -4.44
N PHE A 53 -2.62 -8.91 -5.12
CA PHE A 53 -1.34 -9.21 -4.46
C PHE A 53 -0.15 -8.36 -4.95
N ALA A 54 -0.39 -7.35 -5.79
CA ALA A 54 0.67 -6.46 -6.24
C ALA A 54 1.42 -5.81 -5.07
N SER A 55 2.76 -5.86 -5.15
CA SER A 55 3.64 -5.43 -4.06
C SER A 55 4.40 -4.14 -4.36
N THR A 56 4.54 -3.74 -5.63
CA THR A 56 5.16 -2.47 -6.00
C THR A 56 4.19 -1.56 -6.77
N ALA A 57 4.49 -0.26 -6.81
CA ALA A 57 3.76 0.67 -7.67
C ALA A 57 3.83 0.28 -9.16
N TYR A 58 4.91 -0.38 -9.58
CA TYR A 58 5.10 -0.81 -10.97
C TYR A 58 4.28 -2.07 -11.31
N ASP A 59 4.12 -2.99 -10.36
CA ASP A 59 3.18 -4.11 -10.49
C ASP A 59 1.72 -3.61 -10.51
N VAL A 60 1.43 -2.56 -9.74
CA VAL A 60 0.13 -1.87 -9.75
C VAL A 60 -0.19 -1.30 -11.14
N ASP A 61 0.78 -0.63 -11.76
CA ASP A 61 0.62 -0.09 -13.12
C ASP A 61 0.30 -1.19 -14.14
N ILE A 62 0.83 -2.40 -13.96
CA ILE A 62 0.54 -3.53 -14.86
C ILE A 62 -0.93 -3.94 -14.78
N TYR A 63 -1.48 -4.17 -13.58
CA TYR A 63 -2.91 -4.51 -13.50
C TYR A 63 -3.79 -3.31 -13.84
N ALA A 64 -3.36 -2.08 -13.60
CA ALA A 64 -4.12 -0.89 -14.00
C ALA A 64 -4.36 -0.85 -15.51
N MET A 65 -3.45 -1.40 -16.32
CA MET A 65 -3.63 -1.57 -17.76
C MET A 65 -4.64 -2.66 -18.13
N THR A 66 -4.84 -3.65 -17.26
CA THR A 66 -5.71 -4.80 -17.53
C THR A 66 -7.06 -4.75 -16.85
N GLN A 67 -7.23 -3.95 -15.80
CA GLN A 67 -8.43 -3.92 -14.96
C GLN A 67 -9.31 -2.69 -15.19
N VAL A 68 -10.52 -2.76 -14.66
CA VAL A 68 -11.41 -1.61 -14.48
C VAL A 68 -11.79 -1.52 -13.00
N ASN A 69 -11.84 -0.30 -12.48
CA ASN A 69 -12.24 -0.08 -11.09
C ASN A 69 -13.76 -0.10 -10.94
N LEU A 70 -14.23 -0.51 -9.77
CA LEU A 70 -15.66 -0.52 -9.45
C LEU A 70 -16.24 0.90 -9.50
N LEU A 71 -15.60 1.85 -8.83
CA LEU A 71 -15.81 3.29 -8.97
C LEU A 71 -14.60 3.95 -9.62
N ALA A 72 -14.83 5.06 -10.31
CA ALA A 72 -13.78 5.90 -10.87
C ALA A 72 -13.47 7.05 -9.91
N ASN A 73 -12.32 7.70 -10.09
CA ASN A 73 -11.99 8.98 -9.46
C ASN A 73 -11.81 10.09 -10.51
N ASP A 74 -12.03 11.33 -10.09
CA ASP A 74 -11.73 12.51 -10.90
C ASP A 74 -10.23 12.86 -10.84
N ARG A 75 -9.86 13.94 -11.55
CA ARG A 75 -8.49 14.50 -11.58
C ARG A 75 -8.02 15.08 -10.25
N GLY A 76 -8.93 15.39 -9.32
CA GLY A 76 -8.61 15.79 -7.95
C GLY A 76 -8.55 14.61 -6.98
N GLY A 77 -8.82 13.38 -7.44
CA GLY A 77 -8.88 12.18 -6.60
C GLY A 77 -10.23 11.94 -5.91
N ASN A 78 -11.28 12.71 -6.21
CA ASN A 78 -12.61 12.49 -5.66
C ASN A 78 -13.31 11.32 -6.34
N VAL A 79 -14.07 10.53 -5.57
CA VAL A 79 -14.85 9.42 -6.10
C VAL A 79 -15.99 9.92 -6.97
N ILE A 80 -16.09 9.38 -8.18
CA ILE A 80 -17.21 9.60 -9.10
C ILE A 80 -18.36 8.68 -8.68
N THR A 81 -19.49 9.29 -8.30
CA THR A 81 -20.67 8.57 -7.79
C THR A 81 -21.71 8.30 -8.88
N LYS A 82 -21.64 8.97 -10.03
CA LYS A 82 -22.59 8.83 -11.15
C LYS A 82 -21.93 8.38 -12.46
N GLY A 83 -21.13 7.33 -12.41
CA GLY A 83 -20.35 6.82 -13.55
C GLY A 83 -21.16 6.21 -14.70
N ILE A 84 -22.38 5.72 -14.49
CA ILE A 84 -23.17 5.06 -15.54
C ILE A 84 -23.63 6.06 -16.60
N LYS A 85 -24.27 7.16 -16.17
CA LYS A 85 -24.72 8.24 -17.06
C LYS A 85 -23.63 9.30 -17.29
N GLY A 86 -22.61 9.26 -16.44
CA GLY A 86 -21.47 10.15 -16.40
C GLY A 86 -21.70 11.34 -15.48
N GLU A 87 -20.63 11.74 -14.81
CA GLU A 87 -20.57 12.85 -13.86
C GLU A 87 -19.64 13.93 -14.40
N THR A 88 -20.00 15.21 -14.26
CA THR A 88 -19.16 16.33 -14.73
C THR A 88 -18.57 17.04 -13.53
N VAL A 89 -17.24 17.10 -13.45
CA VAL A 89 -16.50 17.75 -12.38
C VAL A 89 -15.52 18.76 -12.98
N ALA A 90 -15.51 19.97 -12.44
CA ALA A 90 -14.57 21.02 -12.84
C ALA A 90 -13.20 20.79 -12.19
N TYR A 91 -12.13 20.92 -12.96
CA TYR A 91 -10.75 20.86 -12.48
C TYR A 91 -9.91 21.89 -13.23
N ASN A 92 -9.20 22.76 -12.52
CA ASN A 92 -8.38 23.84 -13.08
C ASN A 92 -9.11 24.68 -14.15
N GLY A 93 -10.34 25.10 -13.85
CA GLY A 93 -11.15 25.94 -14.73
C GLY A 93 -11.72 25.23 -15.98
N LYS A 94 -11.59 23.91 -16.06
CA LYS A 94 -12.14 23.09 -17.16
C LYS A 94 -13.04 21.98 -16.63
N ASP A 95 -14.19 21.82 -17.28
CA ASP A 95 -15.10 20.71 -16.98
C ASP A 95 -14.63 19.42 -17.63
N TYR A 96 -14.65 18.34 -16.84
CA TYR A 96 -14.35 16.99 -17.28
C TYR A 96 -15.53 16.08 -16.98
N LYS A 97 -15.93 15.30 -17.99
CA LYS A 97 -17.00 14.32 -17.84
C LYS A 97 -16.39 12.92 -17.67
N TYR A 98 -16.76 12.25 -16.58
CA TYR A 98 -16.25 10.94 -16.20
C TYR A 98 -17.35 9.89 -16.35
N TYR A 99 -17.00 8.74 -16.88
CA TYR A 99 -17.87 7.57 -16.99
C TYR A 99 -17.20 6.38 -16.32
N GLY A 100 -17.97 5.41 -15.85
CA GLY A 100 -17.45 4.25 -15.13
C GLY A 100 -18.42 3.08 -15.12
N LEU A 101 -17.99 2.01 -14.45
CA LEU A 101 -18.73 0.73 -14.34
C LEU A 101 -20.02 0.86 -13.54
N SER A 102 -20.04 1.71 -12.51
CA SER A 102 -21.14 1.77 -11.56
C SER A 102 -21.54 3.20 -11.14
N ASP A 103 -22.71 3.29 -10.52
CA ASP A 103 -23.17 4.44 -9.73
C ASP A 103 -23.16 4.06 -8.25
N LEU A 104 -22.89 5.01 -7.37
CA LEU A 104 -22.97 4.89 -5.91
C LEU A 104 -24.03 5.85 -5.37
N ASP A 105 -24.89 5.35 -4.49
CA ASP A 105 -25.77 6.14 -3.61
C ASP A 105 -25.39 5.84 -2.15
N ILE A 106 -25.20 6.88 -1.34
CA ILE A 106 -24.83 6.75 0.08
C ILE A 106 -26.00 7.28 0.92
N THR A 107 -26.47 6.49 1.88
CA THR A 107 -27.55 6.87 2.79
C THR A 107 -27.06 6.77 4.23
N MET A 108 -27.05 7.90 4.95
CA MET A 108 -26.82 7.94 6.39
C MET A 108 -28.16 7.68 7.09
N ASN A 109 -28.24 6.62 7.88
CA ASN A 109 -29.46 6.25 8.59
C ASN A 109 -29.53 6.91 9.98
N GLU A 110 -30.75 7.03 10.52
CA GLU A 110 -30.99 7.61 11.85
C GLU A 110 -30.33 6.81 12.99
N ASP A 111 -30.07 5.51 12.79
CA ASP A 111 -29.41 4.62 13.75
C ASP A 111 -27.87 4.70 13.72
N GLY A 112 -27.30 5.59 12.91
CA GLY A 112 -25.86 5.77 12.73
C GLY A 112 -25.23 4.84 11.69
N THR A 113 -25.97 3.84 11.18
CA THR A 113 -25.49 2.97 10.10
C THR A 113 -25.46 3.70 8.77
N VAL A 114 -24.66 3.20 7.82
CA VAL A 114 -24.56 3.78 6.48
C VAL A 114 -24.76 2.72 5.41
N ASP A 115 -25.66 2.98 4.46
CA ASP A 115 -25.89 2.13 3.30
C ASP A 115 -25.17 2.70 2.06
N TYR A 116 -24.33 1.88 1.44
CA TYR A 116 -23.62 2.15 0.20
C TYR A 116 -24.20 1.28 -0.90
N LYS A 117 -25.10 1.85 -1.70
CA LYS A 117 -25.79 1.15 -2.78
C LYS A 117 -25.09 1.40 -4.10
N ILE A 118 -24.53 0.32 -4.65
CA ILE A 118 -23.78 0.33 -5.90
C ILE A 118 -24.64 -0.28 -7.00
N GLN A 119 -24.95 0.49 -8.04
CA GLN A 119 -25.63 0.01 -9.23
C GLN A 119 -24.59 -0.24 -10.32
N ILE A 120 -24.51 -1.47 -10.83
CA ILE A 120 -23.59 -1.89 -11.88
C ILE A 120 -24.33 -1.89 -13.23
N ARG A 121 -23.60 -1.60 -14.31
CA ARG A 121 -24.11 -1.74 -15.69
C ARG A 121 -24.50 -3.19 -15.99
N THR A 122 -25.65 -3.38 -16.63
CA THR A 122 -26.16 -4.70 -17.02
C THR A 122 -26.63 -4.73 -18.48
N GLY A 123 -26.94 -5.95 -18.97
CA GLY A 123 -27.46 -6.16 -20.32
C GLY A 123 -26.48 -5.73 -21.40
N SER A 124 -26.95 -5.06 -22.45
CA SER A 124 -26.12 -4.62 -23.58
C SER A 124 -25.11 -3.52 -23.22
N LYS A 125 -25.20 -2.94 -22.02
CA LYS A 125 -24.28 -1.93 -21.51
C LYS A 125 -23.25 -2.49 -20.51
N ALA A 126 -23.35 -3.79 -20.18
CA ALA A 126 -22.40 -4.44 -19.29
C ALA A 126 -21.00 -4.41 -19.91
N PHE A 127 -20.00 -4.21 -19.06
CA PHE A 127 -18.61 -4.27 -19.49
C PHE A 127 -18.22 -5.72 -19.78
N LYS A 128 -17.14 -5.89 -20.54
CA LYS A 128 -16.63 -7.19 -20.91
C LYS A 128 -15.17 -7.31 -20.52
N PHE A 129 -14.82 -8.48 -20.01
CA PHE A 129 -13.43 -8.86 -19.79
C PHE A 129 -12.73 -9.07 -21.14
N SER A 130 -11.40 -9.12 -21.11
CA SER A 130 -10.57 -9.24 -22.32
C SER A 130 -10.76 -10.54 -23.11
N ASP A 131 -11.32 -11.58 -22.49
CA ASP A 131 -11.74 -12.83 -23.14
C ASP A 131 -13.15 -12.74 -23.78
N GLY A 132 -13.89 -11.66 -23.50
CA GLY A 132 -15.24 -11.40 -24.01
C GLY A 132 -16.38 -11.82 -23.07
N GLU A 133 -16.05 -12.46 -21.94
CA GLU A 133 -17.02 -12.73 -20.88
C GLU A 133 -17.56 -11.42 -20.30
N THR A 134 -18.78 -11.47 -19.78
CA THR A 134 -19.49 -10.27 -19.32
C THR A 134 -19.21 -10.08 -17.84
N LEU A 135 -18.79 -8.87 -17.46
CA LEU A 135 -18.61 -8.50 -16.06
C LEU A 135 -19.99 -8.37 -15.40
N THR A 136 -20.14 -8.98 -14.22
CA THR A 136 -21.39 -9.02 -13.46
C THR A 136 -21.19 -8.65 -12.00
N VAL A 137 -22.30 -8.62 -11.25
CA VAL A 137 -22.29 -8.51 -9.78
C VAL A 137 -21.44 -9.61 -9.13
N LYS A 138 -21.37 -10.81 -9.72
CA LYS A 138 -20.64 -11.95 -9.14
C LYS A 138 -19.15 -11.64 -9.00
N ASP A 139 -18.57 -10.99 -9.99
CA ASP A 139 -17.14 -10.65 -10.03
C ASP A 139 -16.77 -9.64 -8.91
N VAL A 140 -17.67 -8.69 -8.65
CA VAL A 140 -17.51 -7.72 -7.57
C VAL A 140 -17.65 -8.38 -6.20
N ILE A 141 -18.68 -9.24 -6.02
CA ILE A 141 -18.88 -9.97 -4.77
C ILE A 141 -17.73 -10.94 -4.50
N PHE A 142 -17.28 -11.68 -5.51
CA PHE A 142 -16.08 -12.54 -5.42
C PHE A 142 -14.87 -11.74 -4.91
N SER A 143 -14.62 -10.56 -5.50
CA SER A 143 -13.49 -9.70 -5.10
C SER A 143 -13.61 -9.23 -3.64
N PHE A 144 -14.80 -8.81 -3.20
CA PHE A 144 -15.03 -8.43 -1.80
C PHE A 144 -14.83 -9.58 -0.82
N TYR A 145 -15.34 -10.76 -1.14
CA TYR A 145 -15.19 -11.93 -0.27
C TYR A 145 -13.74 -12.43 -0.24
N ALA A 146 -13.02 -12.38 -1.36
CA ALA A 146 -11.59 -12.71 -1.40
C ALA A 146 -10.78 -11.76 -0.51
N MET A 147 -10.99 -10.44 -0.60
CA MET A 147 -10.32 -9.46 0.27
C MET A 147 -10.80 -9.50 1.73
N ALA A 148 -11.95 -10.11 2.01
CA ALA A 148 -12.46 -10.34 3.35
C ALA A 148 -12.00 -11.67 3.96
N ASP A 149 -11.38 -12.57 3.19
CA ASP A 149 -10.98 -13.89 3.65
C ASP A 149 -9.76 -13.83 4.60
N THR A 150 -9.63 -14.82 5.47
CA THR A 150 -8.52 -14.90 6.44
C THR A 150 -7.18 -15.26 5.78
N ASP A 151 -7.19 -15.90 4.61
CA ASP A 151 -5.98 -16.22 3.83
C ASP A 151 -5.53 -15.06 2.92
N TYR A 152 -6.22 -13.91 2.97
CA TYR A 152 -5.82 -12.72 2.23
C TYR A 152 -4.70 -11.95 2.95
N ASP A 153 -3.58 -11.77 2.25
CA ASP A 153 -2.36 -11.09 2.71
C ASP A 153 -1.93 -9.95 1.75
N GLY A 154 -2.82 -9.53 0.85
CA GLY A 154 -2.56 -8.42 -0.06
C GLY A 154 -2.74 -7.05 0.62
N SER A 155 -2.54 -5.98 -0.16
CA SER A 155 -2.52 -4.60 0.36
C SER A 155 -3.88 -4.00 0.70
N SER A 156 -4.99 -4.64 0.29
CA SER A 156 -6.34 -4.16 0.60
C SER A 156 -6.68 -4.34 2.07
N THR A 157 -7.28 -3.33 2.68
CA THR A 157 -7.77 -3.39 4.07
C THR A 157 -9.29 -3.58 4.13
N PHE A 158 -9.91 -4.14 3.09
CA PHE A 158 -11.37 -4.31 3.02
C PHE A 158 -11.93 -5.08 4.22
N TYR A 159 -11.20 -6.07 4.72
CA TYR A 159 -11.56 -6.88 5.89
C TYR A 159 -11.68 -6.07 7.19
N SER A 160 -11.07 -4.87 7.27
CA SER A 160 -11.10 -4.03 8.47
C SER A 160 -12.24 -3.03 8.46
N LEU A 161 -13.06 -3.00 7.40
CA LEU A 161 -14.19 -2.09 7.31
C LEU A 161 -15.27 -2.44 8.35
N PRO A 162 -16.00 -1.45 8.89
CA PRO A 162 -17.08 -1.66 9.85
C PRO A 162 -18.36 -2.19 9.17
N ILE A 163 -18.25 -3.20 8.29
CA ILE A 163 -19.38 -3.81 7.60
C ILE A 163 -20.06 -4.79 8.56
N GLN A 164 -21.39 -4.73 8.64
CA GLN A 164 -22.15 -5.68 9.46
C GLN A 164 -21.84 -7.11 9.04
N GLY A 165 -21.56 -8.01 9.99
CA GLY A 165 -21.26 -9.41 9.68
C GLY A 165 -19.82 -9.70 9.25
N MET A 166 -18.94 -8.70 9.11
CA MET A 166 -17.55 -8.91 8.68
C MET A 166 -16.79 -9.79 9.68
N LYS A 167 -16.97 -9.51 10.97
CA LYS A 167 -16.29 -10.23 12.05
C LYS A 167 -16.78 -11.67 12.18
N GLU A 168 -18.10 -11.84 12.08
CA GLU A 168 -18.76 -13.15 12.07
C GLU A 168 -18.29 -14.00 10.89
N TRP A 169 -18.16 -13.40 9.70
CA TRP A 169 -17.64 -14.08 8.52
C TRP A 169 -16.20 -14.58 8.72
N ARG A 170 -15.30 -13.70 9.15
CA ARG A 170 -13.86 -14.00 9.31
C ARG A 170 -13.59 -15.03 10.39
N THR A 171 -14.29 -14.91 11.52
CA THR A 171 -14.12 -15.86 12.64
C THR A 171 -14.95 -17.13 12.46
N ASN A 172 -15.92 -17.11 11.54
CA ASN A 172 -16.96 -18.13 11.40
C ASN A 172 -17.77 -18.38 12.69
N LEU A 173 -17.95 -17.34 13.50
CA LEU A 173 -18.71 -17.40 14.75
C LEU A 173 -19.93 -16.49 14.70
N SER A 174 -20.97 -16.83 15.46
CA SER A 174 -22.07 -15.90 15.73
C SER A 174 -21.56 -14.74 16.59
N THR A 175 -22.24 -13.59 16.53
CA THR A 175 -21.92 -12.43 17.37
C THR A 175 -21.89 -12.78 18.86
N GLU A 176 -22.80 -13.64 19.32
CA GLU A 176 -22.89 -14.07 20.71
C GLU A 176 -21.64 -14.88 21.13
N VAL A 177 -21.29 -15.90 20.33
CA VAL A 177 -20.13 -16.75 20.61
C VAL A 177 -18.85 -15.92 20.51
N TYR A 178 -18.71 -15.10 19.47
CA TYR A 178 -17.57 -14.20 19.33
C TYR A 178 -17.42 -13.29 20.55
N THR A 179 -18.48 -12.60 20.96
CA THR A 179 -18.44 -11.64 22.08
C THR A 179 -18.04 -12.31 23.40
N LYS A 180 -18.56 -13.52 23.63
CA LYS A 180 -18.20 -14.32 24.80
C LYS A 180 -16.70 -14.62 24.83
N TRP A 181 -16.12 -15.08 23.72
CA TRP A 181 -14.71 -15.43 23.65
C TRP A 181 -13.78 -14.21 23.59
N ALA A 182 -14.20 -13.13 22.95
CA ALA A 182 -13.48 -11.85 22.97
C ALA A 182 -13.37 -11.29 24.39
N THR A 183 -14.45 -11.29 25.17
CA THR A 183 -14.43 -10.83 26.57
C THR A 183 -13.42 -11.63 27.42
N LYS A 184 -13.29 -12.93 27.14
CA LYS A 184 -12.29 -13.80 27.80
C LYS A 184 -10.88 -13.43 27.36
N ALA A 185 -10.66 -13.31 26.05
CA ALA A 185 -9.36 -12.95 25.49
C ALA A 185 -8.88 -11.60 26.03
N ASP A 186 -9.72 -10.56 25.99
CA ASP A 186 -9.39 -9.22 26.49
C ASP A 186 -8.98 -9.25 27.98
N ALA A 187 -9.70 -10.05 28.79
CA ALA A 187 -9.38 -10.19 30.20
C ALA A 187 -8.06 -10.92 30.46
N ILE A 188 -7.65 -11.84 29.58
CA ILE A 188 -6.36 -12.54 29.63
C ILE A 188 -5.24 -11.64 29.09
N VAL A 189 -5.44 -10.96 27.96
CA VAL A 189 -4.47 -10.05 27.35
C VAL A 189 -4.13 -8.90 28.30
N ALA A 190 -5.12 -8.40 29.05
CA ALA A 190 -4.91 -7.38 30.08
C ALA A 190 -3.98 -7.82 31.23
N THR A 191 -3.58 -9.10 31.32
CA THR A 191 -2.59 -9.56 32.31
C THR A 191 -1.16 -9.59 31.79
N LEU A 192 -0.94 -9.18 30.53
CA LEU A 192 0.39 -9.00 29.95
C LEU A 192 1.13 -7.87 30.67
N ASP A 193 2.30 -8.18 31.21
CA ASP A 193 3.30 -7.19 31.58
C ASP A 193 4.21 -6.92 30.37
N GLU A 194 3.98 -5.81 29.68
CA GLU A 194 4.77 -5.43 28.49
C GLU A 194 6.26 -5.24 28.78
N GLY A 195 6.64 -4.95 30.03
CA GLY A 195 8.05 -4.79 30.41
C GLY A 195 8.79 -6.12 30.52
N THR A 196 8.08 -7.22 30.74
CA THR A 196 8.67 -8.57 30.90
C THR A 196 8.19 -9.57 29.85
N GLY A 197 7.13 -9.26 29.11
CA GLY A 197 6.42 -10.18 28.22
C GLY A 197 5.64 -11.28 28.93
N ALA A 198 5.59 -11.26 30.26
CA ALA A 198 4.96 -12.30 31.05
C ALA A 198 3.45 -12.05 31.19
N PHE A 199 2.67 -13.12 31.04
CA PHE A 199 1.28 -13.13 31.48
C PHE A 199 1.21 -13.60 32.93
N VAL A 200 0.47 -12.87 33.75
CA VAL A 200 0.24 -13.24 35.15
C VAL A 200 -1.17 -13.80 35.31
N TYR A 201 -1.27 -15.07 35.71
CA TYR A 201 -2.58 -15.65 36.00
C TYR A 201 -3.17 -15.01 37.25
N ALA A 202 -4.36 -14.43 37.09
CA ALA A 202 -5.21 -14.01 38.18
C ALA A 202 -6.53 -14.77 38.12
N ALA A 203 -6.91 -15.43 39.23
CA ALA A 203 -8.21 -16.08 39.32
C ALA A 203 -9.34 -15.04 39.18
N SER A 204 -10.30 -15.30 38.30
CA SER A 204 -11.44 -14.43 38.03
C SER A 204 -12.69 -15.24 37.66
N ASP A 205 -13.85 -14.60 37.59
CA ASP A 205 -15.09 -15.17 37.06
C ASP A 205 -15.21 -15.05 35.53
N LYS A 206 -14.25 -14.39 34.87
CA LYS A 206 -14.29 -14.10 33.44
C LYS A 206 -13.77 -15.24 32.57
N TYR A 207 -12.75 -15.95 33.02
CA TYR A 207 -12.10 -17.05 32.29
C TYR A 207 -11.65 -18.15 33.26
N THR A 208 -11.47 -19.36 32.73
CA THR A 208 -10.88 -20.50 33.46
C THR A 208 -9.36 -20.53 33.30
N GLU A 209 -8.68 -21.23 34.21
CA GLU A 209 -7.22 -21.47 34.10
C GLU A 209 -6.85 -22.19 32.79
N ALA A 210 -7.70 -23.12 32.33
CA ALA A 210 -7.49 -23.82 31.07
C ALA A 210 -7.55 -22.87 29.86
N GLU A 211 -8.49 -21.93 29.84
CA GLU A 211 -8.63 -20.93 28.78
C GLU A 211 -7.48 -19.92 28.80
N TYR A 212 -7.08 -19.47 29.99
CA TYR A 212 -5.89 -18.64 30.19
C TYR A 212 -4.65 -19.34 29.62
N ASN A 213 -4.39 -20.57 30.04
CA ASN A 213 -3.22 -21.34 29.58
C ASN A 213 -3.27 -21.59 28.08
N ALA A 214 -4.46 -21.81 27.50
CA ALA A 214 -4.62 -22.03 26.07
C ALA A 214 -4.27 -20.78 25.23
N LEU A 215 -4.75 -19.59 25.62
CA LEU A 215 -4.42 -18.36 24.91
C LEU A 215 -2.94 -17.99 25.08
N VAL A 216 -2.41 -18.07 26.29
CA VAL A 216 -0.99 -17.81 26.56
C VAL A 216 -0.09 -18.79 25.78
N ALA A 217 -0.49 -20.06 25.67
CA ALA A 217 0.23 -21.03 24.84
C ALA A 217 0.13 -20.70 23.35
N ALA A 218 -1.04 -20.27 22.86
CA ALA A 218 -1.20 -19.84 21.47
C ALA A 218 -0.34 -18.61 21.12
N ILE A 219 -0.26 -17.64 22.02
CA ILE A 219 0.59 -16.45 21.87
C ILE A 219 2.07 -16.83 21.83
N ASN A 220 2.52 -17.69 22.74
CA ASN A 220 3.93 -18.11 22.86
C ASN A 220 4.36 -19.19 21.86
N ALA A 221 3.42 -19.79 21.13
CA ALA A 221 3.73 -20.71 20.05
C ALA A 221 4.49 -19.98 18.94
N GLU A 222 5.35 -20.69 18.19
CA GLU A 222 6.06 -20.11 17.05
C GLU A 222 5.10 -19.60 15.97
N SER A 223 3.97 -20.29 15.78
CA SER A 223 2.88 -19.87 14.91
C SER A 223 2.07 -18.67 15.44
N GLY A 224 2.36 -18.21 16.66
CA GLY A 224 1.71 -17.08 17.32
C GLY A 224 2.47 -15.78 17.10
N ALA A 225 2.78 -15.08 18.19
CA ALA A 225 3.33 -13.73 18.14
C ALA A 225 4.72 -13.66 17.50
N TRP A 226 5.49 -14.76 17.53
CA TRP A 226 6.77 -14.87 16.82
C TRP A 226 6.61 -14.80 15.30
N THR A 227 5.57 -15.44 14.75
CA THR A 227 5.23 -15.33 13.33
C THR A 227 4.79 -13.91 12.96
N ALA A 228 4.07 -13.23 13.85
CA ALA A 228 3.69 -11.83 13.63
C ALA A 228 4.92 -10.91 13.59
N LEU A 229 5.88 -11.10 14.50
CA LEU A 229 7.16 -10.37 14.49
C LEU A 229 7.98 -10.66 13.23
N ALA A 230 8.13 -11.93 12.83
CA ALA A 230 8.84 -12.29 11.61
C ALA A 230 8.19 -11.65 10.36
N ASN A 231 6.86 -11.64 10.28
CA ASN A 231 6.14 -11.02 9.17
C ASN A 231 6.29 -9.49 9.14
N ASP A 232 6.34 -8.81 10.29
CA ASP A 232 6.60 -7.36 10.35
C ASP A 232 7.96 -7.03 9.72
N ILE A 233 9.00 -7.81 10.06
CA ILE A 233 10.34 -7.64 9.50
C ILE A 233 10.37 -7.94 8.00
N VAL A 234 9.79 -9.06 7.57
CA VAL A 234 9.73 -9.43 6.13
C VAL A 234 9.00 -8.36 5.33
N SER A 235 7.83 -7.92 5.80
CA SER A 235 7.03 -6.89 5.13
C SER A 235 7.77 -5.57 5.02
N TYR A 236 8.46 -5.15 6.09
CA TYR A 236 9.31 -3.98 6.07
C TYR A 236 10.44 -4.11 5.04
N CYS A 237 11.16 -5.23 5.04
CA CYS A 237 12.28 -5.43 4.12
C CYS A 237 11.84 -5.48 2.66
N VAL A 238 10.73 -6.14 2.36
CA VAL A 238 10.16 -6.14 1.00
C VAL A 238 9.78 -4.73 0.58
N ALA A 239 9.07 -3.99 1.43
CA ALA A 239 8.65 -2.63 1.14
C ALA A 239 9.82 -1.63 0.99
N LYS A 240 10.94 -1.89 1.66
CA LYS A 240 12.11 -1.00 1.65
C LYS A 240 13.15 -1.34 0.59
N TYR A 241 13.37 -2.61 0.32
CA TYR A 241 14.53 -3.05 -0.45
C TYR A 241 14.16 -3.71 -1.78
N SER A 242 13.00 -4.34 -1.92
CA SER A 242 12.67 -5.09 -3.13
C SER A 242 12.58 -4.17 -4.37
N GLY A 243 13.35 -4.48 -5.42
CA GLY A 243 13.36 -3.71 -6.68
C GLY A 243 13.97 -2.30 -6.59
N THR A 244 14.74 -2.01 -5.53
CA THR A 244 15.42 -0.72 -5.32
C THR A 244 16.90 -0.79 -5.68
N THR A 245 17.60 0.35 -5.82
CA THR A 245 19.06 0.39 -6.03
C THR A 245 19.87 -0.21 -4.88
N TYR A 246 19.28 -0.34 -3.68
CA TYR A 246 19.88 -1.09 -2.56
C TYR A 246 19.93 -2.60 -2.78
N MET A 247 19.18 -3.10 -3.77
CA MET A 247 19.06 -4.50 -4.16
C MET A 247 19.01 -4.54 -5.67
N ASP A 248 20.17 -4.45 -6.30
CA ASP A 248 20.31 -4.51 -7.76
C ASP A 248 21.05 -5.78 -8.22
N GLU A 249 21.00 -6.05 -9.52
CA GLU A 249 21.65 -7.23 -10.14
C GLU A 249 23.17 -7.31 -9.95
N THR A 250 23.82 -6.23 -9.50
CA THR A 250 25.26 -6.20 -9.22
C THR A 250 25.59 -6.82 -7.86
N MET A 251 24.60 -6.94 -6.96
CA MET A 251 24.77 -7.73 -5.75
C MET A 251 24.83 -9.21 -6.09
N THR A 252 25.86 -9.89 -5.60
CA THR A 252 26.05 -11.34 -5.75
C THR A 252 24.81 -12.13 -5.31
N ASP A 253 24.09 -11.61 -4.31
CA ASP A 253 22.98 -12.30 -3.67
C ASP A 253 21.59 -11.89 -4.21
N TYR A 254 21.53 -10.96 -5.17
CA TYR A 254 20.29 -10.36 -5.67
C TYR A 254 19.27 -11.38 -6.16
N ALA A 255 19.72 -12.30 -7.03
CA ALA A 255 18.84 -13.30 -7.63
C ALA A 255 18.18 -14.20 -6.55
N TYR A 256 18.89 -14.44 -5.45
CA TYR A 256 18.41 -15.29 -4.36
C TYR A 256 17.39 -14.56 -3.49
N PHE A 257 17.66 -13.32 -3.09
CA PHE A 257 16.71 -12.52 -2.31
C PHE A 257 15.47 -12.12 -3.13
N LYS A 258 15.60 -11.91 -4.44
CA LYS A 258 14.45 -11.74 -5.34
C LYS A 258 13.56 -12.99 -5.36
N SER A 259 14.15 -14.17 -5.23
CA SER A 259 13.40 -15.44 -5.30
C SER A 259 12.60 -15.78 -4.02
N ASN A 260 12.94 -15.18 -2.88
CA ASN A 260 12.26 -15.46 -1.62
C ASN A 260 12.32 -14.28 -0.63
N GLU A 261 11.14 -13.72 -0.30
CA GLU A 261 10.98 -12.56 0.56
C GLU A 261 11.41 -12.82 2.02
N VAL A 262 11.29 -14.06 2.50
CA VAL A 262 11.72 -14.43 3.86
C VAL A 262 13.24 -14.41 3.97
N ALA A 263 13.95 -14.95 2.98
CA ALA A 263 15.41 -14.90 2.92
C ALA A 263 15.91 -13.45 2.88
N LEU A 264 15.23 -12.58 2.11
CA LEU A 264 15.51 -11.14 2.13
C LEU A 264 15.34 -10.55 3.53
N GLY A 265 14.22 -10.83 4.20
CA GLY A 265 13.97 -10.40 5.58
C GLY A 265 15.06 -10.87 6.55
N MET A 266 15.35 -12.17 6.56
CA MET A 266 16.38 -12.77 7.41
C MET A 266 17.76 -12.17 7.16
N GLY A 267 18.17 -12.03 5.90
CA GLY A 267 19.47 -11.48 5.52
C GLY A 267 19.63 -10.02 5.93
N MET A 268 18.63 -9.18 5.63
CA MET A 268 18.68 -7.75 5.94
C MET A 268 18.60 -7.45 7.43
N TRP A 269 18.03 -8.36 8.21
CA TRP A 269 17.84 -8.21 9.65
C TRP A 269 18.84 -9.03 10.49
N GLY A 270 19.86 -9.61 9.85
CA GLY A 270 20.96 -10.28 10.55
C GLY A 270 20.65 -11.69 11.09
N PHE A 271 19.58 -12.32 10.62
CA PHE A 271 19.17 -13.67 10.99
C PHE A 271 19.55 -14.76 9.97
N GLY A 272 20.36 -14.41 8.98
CA GLY A 272 20.94 -15.37 8.05
C GLY A 272 21.78 -14.66 6.99
N GLY A 273 22.34 -15.43 6.07
CA GLY A 273 23.15 -14.90 4.98
C GLY A 273 23.39 -15.91 3.88
N MET A 274 23.74 -15.42 2.69
CA MET A 274 24.15 -16.26 1.58
C MET A 274 25.58 -16.76 1.76
N ASN A 275 25.77 -18.05 1.52
CA ASN A 275 27.07 -18.68 1.40
C ASN A 275 27.62 -18.50 -0.02
N THR A 276 28.95 -18.59 -0.16
CA THR A 276 29.63 -18.45 -1.46
C THR A 276 29.24 -19.51 -2.50
N ASP A 277 28.63 -20.61 -2.07
CA ASP A 277 28.15 -21.69 -2.94
C ASP A 277 26.69 -21.48 -3.41
N GLY A 278 26.06 -20.35 -3.05
CA GLY A 278 24.70 -20.01 -3.42
C GLY A 278 23.63 -20.62 -2.52
N THR A 279 24.00 -21.24 -1.40
CA THR A 279 23.05 -21.64 -0.34
C THR A 279 22.80 -20.49 0.63
N PHE A 280 21.66 -20.51 1.32
CA PHE A 280 21.36 -19.56 2.40
C PHE A 280 21.47 -20.27 3.74
N GLU A 281 22.20 -19.72 4.70
CA GLU A 281 22.32 -20.26 6.05
C GLU A 281 21.65 -19.31 7.05
N ASP A 282 20.75 -19.82 7.87
CA ASP A 282 20.15 -19.04 8.96
C ASP A 282 21.09 -18.87 10.15
N ALA A 283 20.73 -18.00 11.09
CA ALA A 283 21.54 -17.72 12.29
C ALA A 283 21.70 -18.93 13.24
N LEU A 284 20.92 -20.01 13.04
CA LEU A 284 21.04 -21.26 13.78
C LEU A 284 21.88 -22.32 13.02
N GLY A 285 22.33 -22.01 11.80
CA GLY A 285 23.17 -22.87 10.96
C GLY A 285 22.38 -23.84 10.06
N LYS A 286 21.07 -23.67 9.89
CA LYS A 286 20.30 -24.45 8.91
C LYS A 286 20.53 -23.88 7.52
N VAL A 287 20.90 -24.75 6.59
CA VAL A 287 21.24 -24.39 5.20
C VAL A 287 20.08 -24.73 4.27
N TYR A 288 19.69 -23.75 3.44
CA TYR A 288 18.66 -23.81 2.42
C TYR A 288 19.31 -23.74 1.03
N ASN A 289 18.88 -24.60 0.11
CA ASN A 289 19.52 -24.69 -1.21
C ASN A 289 19.08 -23.62 -2.21
N MET A 290 18.08 -22.79 -1.86
CA MET A 290 17.57 -21.67 -2.65
C MET A 290 17.16 -22.02 -4.09
N THR A 291 16.79 -23.28 -4.33
CA THR A 291 16.32 -23.79 -5.62
C THR A 291 15.04 -24.61 -5.49
N SER A 292 14.99 -25.49 -4.50
CA SER A 292 13.80 -26.29 -4.15
C SER A 292 13.37 -26.13 -2.70
N GLU A 293 14.25 -25.61 -1.85
CA GLU A 293 14.05 -25.42 -0.43
C GLU A 293 14.44 -24.00 -0.05
N PHE A 294 13.49 -23.27 0.52
CA PHE A 294 13.62 -21.86 0.87
C PHE A 294 13.16 -21.67 2.33
N PRO A 295 13.71 -20.67 3.05
CA PRO A 295 13.20 -20.34 4.37
C PRO A 295 11.75 -19.88 4.29
N THR A 296 10.97 -20.28 5.29
CA THR A 296 9.57 -19.89 5.48
C THR A 296 9.45 -18.94 6.67
N VAL A 297 8.33 -18.21 6.77
CA VAL A 297 8.06 -17.35 7.94
C VAL A 297 8.09 -18.17 9.24
N ALA A 298 7.63 -19.43 9.19
CA ALA A 298 7.70 -20.33 10.35
C ALA A 298 9.15 -20.66 10.74
N ASP A 299 10.04 -20.90 9.76
CA ASP A 299 11.46 -21.06 10.04
C ASP A 299 12.05 -19.79 10.66
N TYR A 300 11.71 -18.62 10.11
CA TYR A 300 12.22 -17.35 10.62
C TYR A 300 11.72 -17.06 12.05
N ALA A 301 10.45 -17.29 12.33
CA ALA A 301 9.88 -17.18 13.67
C ALA A 301 10.61 -18.09 14.68
N HIS A 302 10.95 -19.32 14.26
CA HIS A 302 11.77 -20.23 15.07
C HIS A 302 13.17 -19.68 15.33
N VAL A 303 13.85 -19.17 14.30
CA VAL A 303 15.19 -18.56 14.41
C VAL A 303 15.20 -17.39 15.39
N ILE A 304 14.27 -16.44 15.24
CA ILE A 304 14.16 -15.29 16.16
C ILE A 304 13.95 -15.78 17.59
N LYS A 305 13.03 -16.73 17.79
CA LYS A 305 12.72 -17.28 19.11
C LYS A 305 13.95 -17.87 19.80
N GLU A 306 14.75 -18.67 19.09
CA GLU A 306 15.96 -19.28 19.65
C GLU A 306 17.06 -18.24 19.92
N CYS A 307 17.26 -17.27 19.02
CA CYS A 307 18.21 -16.17 19.21
C CYS A 307 17.92 -15.35 20.48
N TYR A 308 16.64 -15.23 20.84
CA TYR A 308 16.17 -14.52 22.04
C TYR A 308 15.83 -15.44 23.21
N ALA A 309 16.21 -16.72 23.16
CA ALA A 309 15.94 -17.72 24.19
C ALA A 309 14.46 -17.78 24.64
N GLY A 310 13.52 -17.53 23.72
CA GLY A 310 12.09 -17.47 23.98
C GLY A 310 11.59 -16.18 24.64
N ASN A 311 12.42 -15.16 24.78
CA ASN A 311 12.03 -13.86 25.33
C ASN A 311 11.39 -12.97 24.26
N LEU A 312 10.08 -13.10 24.09
CA LEU A 312 9.33 -12.35 23.06
C LEU A 312 9.34 -10.84 23.28
N ALA A 313 9.34 -10.35 24.53
CA ALA A 313 9.34 -8.92 24.81
C ALA A 313 10.66 -8.26 24.38
N GLU A 314 11.79 -8.90 24.68
CA GLU A 314 13.10 -8.43 24.24
C GLU A 314 13.24 -8.48 22.73
N ALA A 315 12.80 -9.58 22.11
CA ALA A 315 12.78 -9.70 20.64
C ALA A 315 11.95 -8.59 19.99
N ALA A 316 10.75 -8.30 20.53
CA ALA A 316 9.89 -7.25 20.02
C ALA A 316 10.49 -5.84 20.24
N ASP A 317 11.16 -5.57 21.36
CA ASP A 317 11.76 -4.25 21.63
C ASP A 317 12.98 -3.98 20.73
N VAL A 318 13.75 -5.03 20.40
CA VAL A 318 14.96 -4.90 19.58
C VAL A 318 14.65 -4.99 18.08
N GLU A 319 13.85 -5.98 17.67
CA GLU A 319 13.73 -6.41 16.26
C GLU A 319 12.49 -5.89 15.54
N ALA A 320 11.46 -5.40 16.25
CA ALA A 320 10.27 -4.89 15.59
C ALA A 320 10.61 -3.81 14.56
N ALA A 321 10.03 -3.93 13.36
CA ALA A 321 10.25 -2.99 12.28
C ALA A 321 9.22 -1.86 12.32
N ASN A 322 7.93 -2.21 12.43
CA ASN A 322 6.81 -1.27 12.53
C ASN A 322 5.89 -1.55 13.73
N GLY A 323 5.84 -2.80 14.22
CA GLY A 323 4.96 -3.21 15.30
C GLY A 323 5.52 -3.02 16.71
N ASP A 324 4.82 -3.59 17.68
CA ASP A 324 5.26 -3.75 19.07
C ASP A 324 4.69 -5.04 19.68
N LEU A 325 5.15 -5.40 20.89
CA LEU A 325 4.74 -6.61 21.59
C LEU A 325 3.21 -6.75 21.68
N ALA A 326 2.51 -5.68 22.03
CA ALA A 326 1.06 -5.68 22.13
C ALA A 326 0.41 -6.02 20.78
N SER A 327 0.88 -5.41 19.68
CA SER A 327 0.36 -5.71 18.34
C SER A 327 0.57 -7.18 17.91
N TYR A 328 1.68 -7.81 18.31
CA TYR A 328 1.96 -9.22 17.99
C TYR A 328 1.12 -10.18 18.83
N VAL A 329 0.85 -9.82 20.09
CA VAL A 329 -0.09 -10.54 20.96
C VAL A 329 -1.51 -10.45 20.40
N ASP A 330 -1.96 -9.25 20.02
CA ASP A 330 -3.28 -9.01 19.47
C ASP A 330 -3.54 -9.81 18.17
N ALA A 331 -2.51 -10.01 17.34
CA ALA A 331 -2.59 -10.85 16.15
C ALA A 331 -2.98 -12.31 16.44
N CYS A 332 -2.74 -12.80 17.67
CA CYS A 332 -3.08 -14.16 18.10
C CYS A 332 -4.51 -14.31 18.63
N VAL A 333 -5.16 -13.20 19.01
CA VAL A 333 -6.44 -13.20 19.72
C VAL A 333 -7.58 -13.70 18.84
N GLU A 334 -7.74 -13.15 17.63
CA GLU A 334 -8.83 -13.53 16.72
C GLU A 334 -8.74 -15.01 16.27
N PRO A 335 -7.57 -15.53 15.85
CA PRO A 335 -7.41 -16.97 15.56
C PRO A 335 -7.77 -17.86 16.75
N TRP A 336 -7.36 -17.48 17.97
CA TRP A 336 -7.70 -18.22 19.19
C TRP A 336 -9.20 -18.20 19.48
N ILE A 337 -9.85 -17.03 19.34
CA ILE A 337 -11.31 -16.90 19.48
C ILE A 337 -12.02 -17.81 18.47
N ALA A 338 -11.64 -17.75 17.19
CA ALA A 338 -12.23 -18.55 16.12
C ALA A 338 -12.10 -20.05 16.39
N ALA A 339 -10.92 -20.51 16.83
CA ALA A 339 -10.70 -21.90 17.19
C ALA A 339 -11.52 -22.32 18.43
N SER A 340 -11.51 -21.50 19.48
CA SER A 340 -12.12 -21.85 20.77
C SER A 340 -13.65 -21.79 20.74
N GLY A 341 -14.22 -20.86 19.98
CA GLY A 341 -15.67 -20.69 19.85
C GLY A 341 -16.34 -21.68 18.89
N LYS A 342 -15.57 -22.39 18.07
CA LYS A 342 -16.10 -23.23 16.98
C LYS A 342 -17.07 -24.31 17.46
N ASP A 343 -16.77 -24.97 18.58
CA ASP A 343 -17.62 -26.05 19.11
C ASP A 343 -18.98 -25.52 19.59
N GLU A 344 -19.03 -24.27 20.07
CA GLU A 344 -20.28 -23.63 20.51
C GLU A 344 -21.20 -23.27 19.34
N MET A 345 -20.69 -23.28 18.11
CA MET A 345 -21.51 -23.13 16.90
C MET A 345 -22.35 -24.37 16.60
N ASN A 346 -22.13 -25.51 17.27
CA ASN A 346 -22.92 -26.75 17.10
C ASN A 346 -23.05 -27.19 15.62
N GLY A 347 -21.98 -26.98 14.83
CA GLY A 347 -21.95 -27.29 13.40
C GLY A 347 -22.59 -26.24 12.48
N ALA A 348 -23.12 -25.14 13.02
CA ALA A 348 -23.52 -23.98 12.23
C ALA A 348 -22.29 -23.26 11.64
N SER A 349 -22.49 -22.60 10.51
CA SER A 349 -21.48 -21.78 9.84
C SER A 349 -22.07 -20.43 9.47
N VAL A 350 -21.22 -19.40 9.48
CA VAL A 350 -21.58 -18.09 8.95
C VAL A 350 -21.42 -18.14 7.44
N ASN A 351 -22.53 -18.00 6.72
CA ASN A 351 -22.57 -18.15 5.26
C ASN A 351 -22.41 -16.82 4.51
N SER A 352 -22.49 -15.67 5.19
CA SER A 352 -22.40 -14.37 4.51
C SER A 352 -21.94 -13.27 5.46
N ILE A 353 -21.39 -12.21 4.87
CA ILE A 353 -21.22 -10.92 5.53
C ILE A 353 -22.59 -10.24 5.47
N SER A 354 -23.31 -10.17 6.60
CA SER A 354 -24.73 -9.75 6.65
C SER A 354 -25.00 -8.34 6.12
N GLY A 355 -24.00 -7.46 6.17
CA GLY A 355 -24.03 -6.12 5.61
C GLY A 355 -23.87 -6.09 4.09
N ILE A 356 -23.48 -7.18 3.43
CA ILE A 356 -23.38 -7.27 1.98
C ILE A 356 -24.61 -7.99 1.44
N THR A 357 -25.47 -7.24 0.76
CA THR A 357 -26.63 -7.80 0.04
C THR A 357 -26.56 -7.41 -1.42
N PHE A 358 -27.10 -8.23 -2.32
CA PHE A 358 -27.01 -7.95 -3.74
C PHE A 358 -28.16 -8.58 -4.53
N ASN A 359 -28.31 -8.14 -5.77
CA ASN A 359 -29.20 -8.77 -6.73
C ASN A 359 -28.53 -8.84 -8.10
N GLU A 360 -28.11 -10.06 -8.46
CA GLU A 360 -27.41 -10.31 -9.73
C GLU A 360 -28.23 -9.86 -10.94
N LYS A 361 -29.52 -10.19 -10.97
CA LYS A 361 -30.41 -9.91 -12.11
C LYS A 361 -30.67 -8.41 -12.29
N LYS A 362 -30.77 -7.67 -11.19
CA LYS A 362 -30.98 -6.22 -11.20
C LYS A 362 -29.67 -5.43 -11.23
N GLY A 363 -28.53 -6.07 -11.01
CA GLY A 363 -27.21 -5.46 -11.09
C GLY A 363 -26.88 -4.53 -9.94
N TRP A 364 -27.35 -4.77 -8.72
CA TRP A 364 -27.03 -3.91 -7.58
C TRP A 364 -26.41 -4.67 -6.42
N ILE A 365 -25.61 -3.96 -5.63
CA ILE A 365 -24.99 -4.38 -4.38
C ILE A 365 -25.31 -3.30 -3.34
N ASN A 366 -25.55 -3.69 -2.09
CA ASN A 366 -25.66 -2.80 -0.95
C ASN A 366 -24.69 -3.26 0.12
N ILE A 367 -23.83 -2.36 0.57
CA ILE A 367 -22.92 -2.57 1.70
C ILE A 367 -23.42 -1.72 2.85
N LYS A 368 -23.74 -2.35 3.98
CA LYS A 368 -24.20 -1.69 5.19
C LYS A 368 -23.12 -1.70 6.26
N THR A 369 -22.69 -0.52 6.70
CA THR A 369 -21.73 -0.35 7.79
C THR A 369 -22.40 -0.02 9.11
N THR A 370 -21.79 -0.39 10.23
CA THR A 370 -22.27 -0.09 11.58
C THR A 370 -22.17 1.40 11.93
N GLU A 371 -21.26 2.12 11.27
CA GLU A 371 -21.03 3.55 11.47
C GLU A 371 -20.47 4.21 10.20
N TYR A 372 -20.40 5.53 10.19
CA TYR A 372 -19.70 6.29 9.16
C TYR A 372 -18.18 6.16 9.35
N ALA A 373 -17.49 5.67 8.32
CA ALA A 373 -16.04 5.65 8.25
C ALA A 373 -15.60 6.22 6.89
N ALA A 374 -14.83 7.31 6.92
CA ALA A 374 -14.41 8.04 5.72
C ALA A 374 -13.58 7.18 4.74
N THR A 375 -12.96 6.11 5.23
CA THR A 375 -12.14 5.18 4.44
C THR A 375 -12.97 4.23 3.56
N VAL A 376 -14.25 3.99 3.88
CA VAL A 376 -15.09 2.99 3.21
C VAL A 376 -15.19 3.24 1.71
N ILE A 377 -15.44 4.49 1.31
CA ILE A 377 -15.67 4.83 -0.10
C ILE A 377 -14.44 4.55 -0.98
N TYR A 378 -13.24 4.70 -0.43
CA TYR A 378 -11.98 4.46 -1.16
C TYR A 378 -11.73 2.97 -1.39
N GLN A 379 -12.27 2.08 -0.55
CA GLN A 379 -12.21 0.63 -0.78
C GLN A 379 -13.05 0.20 -1.99
N PHE A 380 -13.93 1.06 -2.50
CA PHE A 380 -14.71 0.81 -3.72
C PHE A 380 -14.04 1.35 -4.99
N LEU A 381 -12.84 1.93 -4.88
CA LEU A 381 -11.95 2.18 -6.03
C LEU A 381 -11.18 0.91 -6.45
N THR A 382 -11.48 -0.23 -5.81
CA THR A 382 -10.83 -1.51 -6.09
C THR A 382 -11.06 -1.99 -7.53
N PRO A 383 -10.05 -2.59 -8.18
CA PRO A 383 -10.22 -3.30 -9.44
C PRO A 383 -11.22 -4.45 -9.34
N VAL A 384 -12.05 -4.65 -10.36
CA VAL A 384 -12.98 -5.79 -10.43
C VAL A 384 -12.33 -6.95 -11.16
N ALA A 385 -12.12 -8.06 -10.44
CA ALA A 385 -11.49 -9.25 -10.98
C ALA A 385 -12.51 -10.31 -11.46
N PRO A 386 -12.30 -10.92 -12.64
CA PRO A 386 -13.16 -11.98 -13.18
C PRO A 386 -13.13 -13.25 -12.34
N MET A 387 -14.26 -13.61 -11.73
CA MET A 387 -14.37 -14.79 -10.87
C MET A 387 -14.07 -16.09 -11.61
N HIS A 388 -14.41 -16.17 -12.90
CA HIS A 388 -14.15 -17.36 -13.71
C HIS A 388 -12.66 -17.60 -14.01
N TYR A 389 -11.82 -16.58 -13.83
CA TYR A 389 -10.36 -16.67 -14.04
C TYR A 389 -9.59 -16.77 -12.71
N TYR A 390 -9.93 -15.90 -11.75
CA TYR A 390 -9.25 -15.84 -10.45
C TYR A 390 -9.82 -16.81 -9.42
N GLY A 391 -11.04 -17.32 -9.64
CA GLY A 391 -11.72 -18.25 -8.75
C GLY A 391 -12.23 -19.49 -9.50
N ASP A 392 -13.35 -20.01 -9.02
CA ASP A 392 -14.01 -21.21 -9.52
C ASP A 392 -15.52 -21.00 -9.56
N THR A 393 -16.08 -20.95 -10.76
CA THR A 393 -17.52 -20.77 -10.97
C THR A 393 -18.38 -21.89 -10.37
N THR A 394 -17.82 -23.08 -10.15
CA THR A 394 -18.53 -24.19 -9.50
C THR A 394 -18.68 -24.00 -8.00
N LYS A 395 -17.89 -23.09 -7.41
CA LYS A 395 -17.97 -22.65 -6.01
C LYS A 395 -18.79 -21.37 -5.85
N TRP A 396 -19.67 -21.05 -6.80
CA TRP A 396 -20.63 -19.97 -6.65
C TRP A 396 -21.94 -20.52 -6.08
N ASP A 397 -22.08 -20.44 -4.76
CA ASP A 397 -23.29 -20.81 -4.02
C ASP A 397 -23.47 -19.91 -2.77
N PRO A 398 -23.90 -18.64 -2.96
CA PRO A 398 -24.03 -17.68 -1.87
C PRO A 398 -24.98 -18.12 -0.75
N ASP A 399 -26.01 -18.91 -1.08
CA ASP A 399 -26.97 -19.43 -0.09
C ASP A 399 -26.29 -20.37 0.92
N ASN A 400 -25.21 -21.05 0.50
CA ASN A 400 -24.40 -21.95 1.32
C ASN A 400 -22.99 -21.40 1.61
N GLY A 401 -22.80 -20.08 1.45
CA GLY A 401 -21.58 -19.39 1.83
C GLY A 401 -20.35 -19.64 0.95
N SER A 402 -20.56 -19.94 -0.33
CA SER A 402 -19.50 -20.09 -1.31
C SER A 402 -19.57 -18.98 -2.36
N TYR A 403 -18.47 -18.25 -2.55
CA TYR A 403 -18.42 -17.01 -3.34
C TYR A 403 -17.39 -17.07 -4.48
N GLY A 404 -17.09 -18.27 -4.98
CA GLY A 404 -16.12 -18.50 -6.06
C GLY A 404 -14.77 -19.08 -5.59
N PHE A 405 -14.63 -19.42 -4.31
CA PHE A 405 -13.44 -20.05 -3.74
C PHE A 405 -13.81 -20.81 -2.44
N THR A 406 -12.86 -21.59 -1.91
CA THR A 406 -13.03 -22.23 -0.60
C THR A 406 -12.56 -21.25 0.47
N ARG A 407 -13.41 -20.89 1.44
CA ARG A 407 -13.02 -19.97 2.53
C ARG A 407 -11.75 -20.46 3.25
N GLY A 408 -10.79 -19.57 3.45
CA GLY A 408 -9.46 -19.88 3.98
C GLY A 408 -8.48 -20.49 2.98
N ASP A 409 -8.80 -20.45 1.67
CA ASP A 409 -7.94 -20.95 0.60
C ASP A 409 -8.05 -20.06 -0.65
N LEU A 410 -7.06 -19.17 -0.80
CA LEU A 410 -6.89 -18.30 -1.97
C LEU A 410 -5.81 -18.80 -2.93
N SER A 411 -5.42 -20.09 -2.86
CA SER A 411 -4.36 -20.67 -3.70
C SER A 411 -4.56 -20.43 -5.20
N LYS A 412 -5.81 -20.46 -5.67
CA LYS A 412 -6.12 -20.18 -7.08
C LYS A 412 -5.80 -18.75 -7.49
N LEU A 413 -6.09 -17.76 -6.63
CA LEU A 413 -5.77 -16.37 -6.90
C LEU A 413 -4.25 -16.19 -6.95
N ARG A 414 -3.51 -16.91 -6.09
CA ARG A 414 -2.04 -16.89 -6.07
C ARG A 414 -1.43 -17.50 -7.32
N GLU A 415 -2.00 -18.58 -7.86
CA GLU A 415 -1.54 -19.27 -9.08
C GLU A 415 -1.45 -18.32 -10.30
N VAL A 416 -2.39 -17.39 -10.42
CA VAL A 416 -2.49 -16.46 -11.56
C VAL A 416 -1.88 -15.09 -11.27
N THR A 417 -1.10 -14.97 -10.20
CA THR A 417 -0.50 -13.70 -9.77
C THR A 417 0.36 -13.04 -10.84
N THR A 418 1.04 -13.83 -11.68
CA THR A 418 1.93 -13.32 -12.73
C THR A 418 1.21 -13.05 -14.07
N LYS A 419 -0.12 -13.25 -14.15
CA LYS A 419 -0.89 -13.20 -15.40
C LYS A 419 -2.22 -12.48 -15.21
N PRO A 420 -2.24 -11.14 -15.16
CA PRO A 420 -3.46 -10.42 -14.86
C PRO A 420 -4.46 -10.47 -16.03
N MET A 421 -5.74 -10.61 -15.71
CA MET A 421 -6.84 -10.62 -16.67
C MET A 421 -7.96 -9.71 -16.18
N GLY A 422 -8.47 -8.82 -17.02
CA GLY A 422 -9.57 -7.95 -16.64
C GLY A 422 -10.30 -7.29 -17.79
N ALA A 423 -11.08 -6.26 -17.45
CA ALA A 423 -11.90 -5.47 -18.36
C ALA A 423 -11.28 -4.09 -18.70
N GLY A 424 -9.98 -3.94 -18.48
CA GLY A 424 -9.21 -2.73 -18.75
C GLY A 424 -8.90 -2.52 -20.25
N PRO A 425 -8.19 -1.42 -20.57
CA PRO A 425 -7.89 -1.03 -21.95
C PRO A 425 -7.00 -2.03 -22.68
N TYR A 426 -6.15 -2.76 -21.98
CA TYR A 426 -5.25 -3.75 -22.56
C TYR A 426 -5.42 -5.12 -21.92
N LYS A 427 -4.95 -6.16 -22.60
CA LYS A 427 -4.76 -7.49 -22.02
C LYS A 427 -3.27 -7.77 -21.89
N PHE A 428 -2.89 -8.46 -20.83
CA PHE A 428 -1.55 -8.98 -20.65
C PHE A 428 -1.23 -10.05 -21.70
N VAL A 429 -0.01 -10.06 -22.22
CA VAL A 429 0.48 -11.03 -23.20
C VAL A 429 1.60 -11.88 -22.60
N SER A 430 2.67 -11.24 -22.13
CA SER A 430 3.85 -11.93 -21.59
C SER A 430 4.69 -11.02 -20.70
N PHE A 431 5.56 -11.64 -19.89
CA PHE A 431 6.72 -11.00 -19.27
C PHE A 431 7.95 -11.82 -19.65
N GLU A 432 8.80 -11.26 -20.51
CA GLU A 432 9.98 -11.92 -21.08
C GLU A 432 11.12 -10.89 -21.17
N ASP A 433 12.33 -11.27 -20.74
CA ASP A 433 13.54 -10.42 -20.80
C ASP A 433 13.35 -9.02 -20.18
N GLY A 434 12.67 -8.93 -19.03
CA GLY A 434 12.40 -7.66 -18.34
C GLY A 434 11.36 -6.78 -19.07
N ILE A 435 10.57 -7.35 -19.98
CA ILE A 435 9.57 -6.62 -20.76
C ILE A 435 8.19 -7.23 -20.57
N VAL A 436 7.27 -6.45 -20.00
CA VAL A 436 5.84 -6.77 -19.99
C VAL A 436 5.22 -6.30 -21.29
N THR A 437 4.59 -7.22 -22.03
CA THR A 437 3.89 -6.92 -23.28
C THR A 437 2.39 -6.96 -23.07
N PHE A 438 1.71 -5.94 -23.58
CA PHE A 438 0.26 -5.81 -23.62
C PHE A 438 -0.25 -5.73 -25.06
N GLU A 439 -1.47 -6.21 -25.29
CA GLU A 439 -2.21 -6.02 -26.54
C GLU A 439 -3.53 -5.31 -26.27
N ALA A 440 -3.94 -4.43 -27.18
CA ALA A 440 -5.19 -3.68 -27.08
C ALA A 440 -6.40 -4.60 -26.84
N ASN A 441 -7.19 -4.30 -25.81
CA ASN A 441 -8.43 -5.02 -25.53
C ASN A 441 -9.54 -4.53 -26.45
N LYS A 442 -9.91 -5.33 -27.45
CA LYS A 442 -11.01 -5.02 -28.38
C LYS A 442 -12.38 -4.88 -27.70
N TYR A 443 -12.53 -5.39 -26.48
CA TYR A 443 -13.76 -5.32 -25.69
C TYR A 443 -13.79 -4.17 -24.68
N TYR A 444 -12.75 -3.32 -24.66
CA TYR A 444 -12.73 -2.16 -23.76
C TYR A 444 -13.94 -1.26 -24.00
N TRP A 445 -14.56 -0.81 -22.90
CA TRP A 445 -15.87 -0.18 -22.92
C TRP A 445 -15.87 1.22 -23.56
N GLU A 446 -14.73 1.93 -23.58
CA GLU A 446 -14.55 3.17 -24.34
C GLU A 446 -14.19 2.93 -25.82
N GLY A 447 -14.10 1.67 -26.23
CA GLY A 447 -13.65 1.24 -27.54
C GLY A 447 -12.21 0.75 -27.55
N CYS A 448 -11.85 -0.03 -28.57
CA CYS A 448 -10.51 -0.59 -28.72
C CYS A 448 -9.44 0.52 -28.72
N PRO A 449 -8.38 0.42 -27.89
CA PRO A 449 -7.28 1.38 -27.92
C PRO A 449 -6.66 1.54 -29.31
N LYS A 450 -6.14 2.75 -29.58
CA LYS A 450 -5.51 3.08 -30.87
C LYS A 450 -4.12 2.46 -31.02
N ILE A 451 -3.36 2.36 -29.94
CA ILE A 451 -2.03 1.75 -29.92
C ILE A 451 -2.22 0.25 -29.72
N LYS A 452 -1.74 -0.55 -30.67
CA LYS A 452 -1.99 -2.00 -30.67
C LYS A 452 -1.22 -2.72 -29.56
N TYR A 453 0.06 -2.41 -29.39
CA TYR A 453 0.91 -3.00 -28.36
C TYR A 453 1.50 -1.95 -27.44
N ILE A 454 1.56 -2.25 -26.14
CA ILE A 454 2.33 -1.47 -25.17
C ILE A 454 3.36 -2.42 -24.56
N LYS A 455 4.58 -1.92 -24.37
CA LYS A 455 5.66 -2.63 -23.70
C LYS A 455 6.14 -1.81 -22.52
N PHE A 456 6.12 -2.38 -21.33
CA PHE A 456 6.81 -1.80 -20.18
C PHE A 456 8.15 -2.52 -20.02
N LYS A 457 9.25 -1.77 -20.09
CA LYS A 457 10.61 -2.30 -20.11
C LYS A 457 11.36 -1.85 -18.87
N GLU A 458 11.94 -2.79 -18.14
CA GLU A 458 12.72 -2.53 -16.93
C GLU A 458 14.04 -1.81 -17.21
N TYR A 459 14.40 -0.93 -16.28
CA TYR A 459 15.71 -0.27 -16.17
C TYR A 459 16.12 -0.30 -14.70
N ASN A 460 17.27 -0.92 -14.41
CA ASN A 460 17.78 -1.07 -13.04
C ASN A 460 18.21 0.27 -12.43
N ALA A 461 18.80 1.16 -13.24
CA ALA A 461 19.19 2.49 -12.82
C ALA A 461 18.25 3.56 -13.38
N ASP A 462 17.73 4.43 -12.50
CA ASP A 462 16.87 5.55 -12.91
C ASP A 462 17.59 6.51 -13.88
N ALA A 463 18.89 6.68 -13.70
CA ALA A 463 19.75 7.51 -14.55
C ALA A 463 19.81 7.03 -16.03
N ASP A 464 19.49 5.77 -16.31
CA ASP A 464 19.53 5.21 -17.67
C ASP A 464 18.24 5.46 -18.46
N LYS A 465 17.14 5.83 -17.79
CA LYS A 465 15.84 6.05 -18.42
C LYS A 465 15.84 7.23 -19.39
N THR A 466 16.44 8.36 -19.00
CA THR A 466 16.52 9.56 -19.86
C THR A 466 17.39 9.31 -21.11
N PRO A 467 18.61 8.76 -21.01
CA PRO A 467 19.39 8.33 -22.17
C PRO A 467 18.65 7.36 -23.10
N ALA A 468 17.84 6.44 -22.56
CA ALA A 468 17.07 5.50 -23.37
C ALA A 468 16.03 6.20 -24.25
N VAL A 469 15.34 7.23 -23.73
CA VAL A 469 14.45 8.09 -24.53
C VAL A 469 15.24 8.80 -25.63
N ILE A 470 16.38 9.40 -25.28
CA ILE A 470 17.23 10.15 -26.23
C ILE A 470 17.71 9.28 -27.39
N LYS A 471 18.04 8.01 -27.12
CA LYS A 471 18.47 7.03 -28.13
C LYS A 471 17.32 6.46 -28.96
N GLY A 472 16.07 6.61 -28.50
CA GLY A 472 14.89 5.97 -29.10
C GLY A 472 14.72 4.50 -28.73
N ASP A 473 15.34 4.03 -27.64
CA ASP A 473 15.16 2.67 -27.13
C ASP A 473 13.78 2.49 -26.45
N VAL A 474 13.24 3.60 -25.92
CA VAL A 474 11.91 3.72 -25.34
C VAL A 474 11.26 5.03 -25.81
N ASP A 475 9.93 5.09 -25.83
CA ASP A 475 9.16 6.26 -26.24
C ASP A 475 8.84 7.21 -25.08
N ILE A 476 8.63 6.65 -23.87
CA ILE A 476 8.23 7.40 -22.67
C ILE A 476 9.04 6.90 -21.46
N ALA A 477 9.43 7.81 -20.58
CA ALA A 477 9.99 7.50 -19.28
C ALA A 477 9.50 8.49 -18.22
N SER A 478 9.52 8.06 -16.95
CA SER A 478 9.31 8.92 -15.77
C SER A 478 10.56 8.89 -14.88
N PRO A 479 11.64 9.61 -15.23
CA PRO A 479 12.86 9.67 -14.44
C PRO A 479 12.75 10.67 -13.28
N SER A 480 13.66 10.57 -12.32
CA SER A 480 13.84 11.60 -11.29
C SER A 480 14.28 12.92 -11.91
N ILE A 481 13.58 14.02 -11.59
CA ILE A 481 13.87 15.36 -12.12
C ILE A 481 14.97 16.10 -11.35
N ASN A 482 16.04 15.37 -11.02
CA ASN A 482 17.23 15.92 -10.37
C ASN A 482 18.04 16.82 -11.33
N LYS A 483 19.06 17.50 -10.79
CA LYS A 483 19.89 18.43 -11.58
C LYS A 483 20.54 17.75 -12.80
N ALA A 484 21.07 16.54 -12.65
CA ALA A 484 21.74 15.83 -13.74
C ALA A 484 20.78 15.50 -14.90
N THR A 485 19.58 15.01 -14.59
CA THR A 485 18.52 14.75 -15.58
C THR A 485 18.13 16.04 -16.31
N VAL A 486 17.92 17.13 -15.57
CA VAL A 486 17.55 18.44 -16.14
C VAL A 486 18.64 18.97 -17.06
N ASP A 487 19.90 18.94 -16.62
CA ASP A 487 21.04 19.42 -17.41
C ASP A 487 21.20 18.59 -18.70
N LEU A 488 21.00 17.27 -18.64
CA LEU A 488 21.03 16.38 -19.80
C LEU A 488 19.92 16.70 -20.81
N ILE A 489 18.69 16.91 -20.35
CA ILE A 489 17.55 17.26 -21.23
C ILE A 489 17.79 18.60 -21.91
N LYS A 490 18.21 19.63 -21.15
CA LYS A 490 18.53 20.96 -21.67
C LYS A 490 19.63 20.92 -22.72
N ALA A 491 20.70 20.18 -22.45
CA ALA A 491 21.80 19.99 -23.39
C ALA A 491 21.33 19.28 -24.68
N THR A 492 20.52 18.22 -24.55
CA THR A 492 19.99 17.46 -25.70
C THR A 492 19.08 18.31 -26.57
N ASN A 493 18.25 19.14 -25.94
CA ASN A 493 17.32 20.03 -26.65
C ASN A 493 17.97 21.33 -27.12
N ASN A 494 19.25 21.57 -26.77
CA ASN A 494 19.94 22.85 -27.00
C ASN A 494 19.11 24.05 -26.53
N SER A 495 18.53 23.94 -25.33
CA SER A 495 17.57 24.89 -24.77
C SER A 495 17.67 24.92 -23.24
N ASP A 496 17.65 26.12 -22.65
CA ASP A 496 17.61 26.28 -21.18
C ASP A 496 16.21 26.00 -20.58
N ARG A 497 15.20 25.86 -21.44
CA ARG A 497 13.83 25.53 -21.03
C ARG A 497 13.66 24.03 -20.89
N LEU A 498 13.04 23.62 -19.77
CA LEU A 498 12.66 22.25 -19.51
C LEU A 498 11.36 21.93 -20.26
N GLU A 499 10.28 22.66 -19.99
CA GLU A 499 9.01 22.52 -20.69
C GLU A 499 9.03 23.17 -22.09
N VAL A 500 8.95 22.33 -23.11
CA VAL A 500 8.69 22.75 -24.47
C VAL A 500 7.89 21.66 -25.18
N ALA A 501 6.62 21.94 -25.48
CA ALA A 501 5.86 21.16 -26.45
C ALA A 501 6.30 21.55 -27.88
N GLY A 502 6.68 20.58 -28.72
CA GLY A 502 7.05 20.83 -30.12
C GLY A 502 8.15 19.92 -30.67
N ASP A 503 8.78 20.33 -31.79
CA ASP A 503 9.83 19.62 -32.55
C ASP A 503 11.18 19.54 -31.80
N LEU A 504 11.19 18.98 -30.58
CA LEU A 504 12.40 18.74 -29.80
C LEU A 504 12.81 17.27 -29.82
N ALA A 505 14.09 17.03 -29.48
CA ALA A 505 14.63 15.69 -29.32
C ALA A 505 14.03 14.96 -28.11
N VAL A 506 13.73 15.68 -27.03
CA VAL A 506 13.02 15.16 -25.85
C VAL A 506 11.91 16.13 -25.46
N ALA A 507 10.66 15.67 -25.50
CA ALA A 507 9.53 16.39 -24.93
C ALA A 507 9.35 16.03 -23.45
N THR A 508 9.09 17.03 -22.61
CA THR A 508 8.82 16.84 -21.18
C THR A 508 7.45 17.39 -20.81
N ASP A 509 6.74 16.69 -19.94
CA ASP A 509 5.53 17.16 -19.28
C ASP A 509 5.77 17.07 -17.77
N LEU A 510 5.72 18.22 -17.07
CA LEU A 510 5.91 18.28 -15.63
C LEU A 510 4.54 18.20 -14.96
N VAL A 511 4.37 17.21 -14.11
CA VAL A 511 3.13 16.99 -13.36
C VAL A 511 3.46 17.03 -11.88
N ASP A 512 2.64 17.70 -11.10
CA ASP A 512 2.80 17.69 -9.65
C ASP A 512 2.64 16.25 -9.12
N TYR A 513 3.63 15.81 -8.35
CA TYR A 513 3.63 14.46 -7.82
C TYR A 513 2.67 14.34 -6.63
N ASN A 514 1.77 13.36 -6.67
CA ASN A 514 0.84 13.05 -5.58
C ASN A 514 1.54 12.26 -4.44
N GLY A 515 2.63 12.81 -3.93
CA GLY A 515 3.42 12.26 -2.84
C GLY A 515 4.25 13.33 -2.16
N TYR A 516 4.86 13.00 -1.02
CA TYR A 516 5.69 13.92 -0.26
C TYR A 516 6.84 13.21 0.45
N GLY A 517 7.97 13.89 0.60
CA GLY A 517 9.08 13.44 1.43
C GLY A 517 8.89 13.85 2.89
N TYR A 518 9.35 13.02 3.83
CA TYR A 518 9.27 13.30 5.27
C TYR A 518 10.52 12.81 6.00
N ILE A 519 10.73 13.35 7.21
CA ILE A 519 11.69 12.80 8.19
C ILE A 519 10.86 12.18 9.32
N GLY A 520 10.97 10.87 9.48
CA GLY A 520 10.37 10.15 10.61
C GLY A 520 11.27 10.24 11.85
N ILE A 521 10.67 10.43 13.02
CA ILE A 521 11.35 10.30 14.31
C ILE A 521 10.73 9.08 15.02
N ASP A 522 11.54 8.05 15.24
CA ASP A 522 11.12 6.84 15.94
C ASP A 522 10.76 7.16 17.39
N ALA A 523 9.48 7.05 17.73
CA ALA A 523 8.97 7.37 19.06
C ALA A 523 9.35 6.32 20.13
N ASN A 524 9.69 5.09 19.73
CA ASN A 524 10.15 4.05 20.64
C ASN A 524 11.61 4.29 21.05
N ARG A 525 12.43 4.85 20.16
CA ARG A 525 13.85 5.16 20.41
C ARG A 525 14.11 6.59 20.90
N VAL A 526 13.27 7.55 20.51
CA VAL A 526 13.39 8.97 20.91
C VAL A 526 12.30 9.30 21.92
N LYS A 527 12.54 8.89 23.17
CA LYS A 527 11.64 9.06 24.33
C LYS A 527 12.42 9.42 25.60
N VAL A 528 11.68 9.87 26.61
CA VAL A 528 12.13 10.05 27.99
C VAL A 528 11.42 9.00 28.84
N GLY A 529 12.18 8.26 29.65
CA GLY A 529 11.68 7.11 30.38
C GLY A 529 11.22 5.99 29.45
N THR A 530 10.13 5.32 29.80
CA THR A 530 9.54 4.22 29.03
C THR A 530 8.33 4.64 28.20
N ASP A 531 7.65 5.74 28.57
CA ASP A 531 6.42 6.20 27.92
C ASP A 531 6.72 7.12 26.72
N LYS A 532 6.53 6.59 25.51
CA LYS A 532 6.65 7.34 24.24
C LYS A 532 5.62 8.46 24.08
N ALA A 533 4.50 8.39 24.80
CA ALA A 533 3.39 9.35 24.74
C ALA A 533 3.45 10.44 25.82
N SER A 534 4.41 10.37 26.75
CA SER A 534 4.61 11.37 27.80
C SER A 534 4.86 12.78 27.24
N THR A 535 4.61 13.80 28.06
CA THR A 535 4.83 15.19 27.69
C THR A 535 6.30 15.45 27.39
N GLU A 536 7.19 14.87 28.20
CA GLU A 536 8.64 14.94 28.09
C GLU A 536 9.13 14.28 26.80
N SER A 537 8.64 13.07 26.48
CA SER A 537 8.93 12.37 25.21
C SER A 537 8.48 13.18 24.00
N LYS A 538 7.28 13.78 24.05
CA LYS A 538 6.78 14.67 22.99
C LYS A 538 7.63 15.93 22.86
N ASN A 539 8.07 16.53 23.96
CA ASN A 539 8.94 17.70 23.96
C ASN A 539 10.31 17.38 23.34
N LEU A 540 10.91 16.25 23.70
CA LEU A 540 12.16 15.79 23.09
C LEU A 540 12.04 15.71 21.56
N ARG A 541 11.00 15.05 21.04
CA ARG A 541 10.78 14.95 19.58
C ARG A 541 10.47 16.30 18.94
N LYS A 542 9.73 17.19 19.61
CA LYS A 542 9.50 18.56 19.15
C LYS A 542 10.79 19.37 19.06
N ALA A 543 11.77 19.14 19.93
CA ALA A 543 13.07 19.82 19.87
C ALA A 543 13.78 19.56 18.54
N PHE A 544 13.86 18.28 18.13
CA PHE A 544 14.43 17.89 16.83
C PHE A 544 13.59 18.37 15.66
N ALA A 545 12.28 18.15 15.71
CA ALA A 545 11.37 18.52 14.63
C ALA A 545 11.37 20.04 14.37
N THR A 546 11.52 20.88 15.41
CA THR A 546 11.65 22.33 15.27
C THR A 546 12.89 22.73 14.48
N LEU A 547 14.04 22.09 14.75
CA LEU A 547 15.27 22.33 13.98
C LEU A 547 15.13 21.85 12.54
N PHE A 548 14.67 20.61 12.33
CA PHE A 548 14.49 20.06 11.00
C PHE A 548 13.55 20.94 10.16
N ALA A 549 12.43 21.39 10.76
CA ALA A 549 11.45 22.21 10.09
C ALA A 549 12.03 23.54 9.58
N ALA A 550 12.95 24.16 10.34
CA ALA A 550 13.54 25.47 10.03
C ALA A 550 14.49 25.44 8.82
N TYR A 551 15.07 24.28 8.50
CA TYR A 551 16.03 24.13 7.39
C TYR A 551 15.39 23.63 6.09
N ARG A 552 14.13 23.18 6.09
CA ARG A 552 13.45 22.60 4.91
C ARG A 552 13.48 23.52 3.69
N ALA A 553 13.10 24.79 3.84
CA ALA A 553 13.00 25.72 2.73
C ALA A 553 14.34 25.91 2.01
N TYR A 554 15.42 26.12 2.77
CA TYR A 554 16.77 26.25 2.24
C TYR A 554 17.19 25.01 1.45
N THR A 555 17.02 23.81 2.02
CA THR A 555 17.56 22.59 1.42
C THR A 555 16.74 22.10 0.23
N VAL A 556 15.40 22.22 0.30
CA VAL A 556 14.52 21.92 -0.83
C VAL A 556 14.83 22.86 -1.99
N ASN A 557 14.93 24.17 -1.76
CA ASN A 557 15.26 25.12 -2.82
C ASN A 557 16.68 24.91 -3.38
N SER A 558 17.67 24.55 -2.54
CA SER A 558 19.02 24.27 -3.02
C SER A 558 19.11 23.01 -3.88
N TYR A 559 18.22 22.04 -3.70
CA TYR A 559 18.27 20.74 -4.37
C TYR A 559 17.35 20.69 -5.60
N TYR A 560 16.09 21.10 -5.43
CA TYR A 560 15.05 21.06 -6.47
C TYR A 560 14.81 22.41 -7.15
N GLU A 561 15.39 23.51 -6.65
CA GLU A 561 15.06 24.87 -7.10
C GLU A 561 13.53 25.10 -7.02
N ASP A 562 12.90 25.43 -8.13
CA ASP A 562 11.45 25.68 -8.26
C ASP A 562 10.61 24.39 -8.47
N ARG A 563 11.24 23.22 -8.56
CA ARG A 563 10.57 21.94 -8.88
C ARG A 563 9.98 21.21 -7.67
N ALA A 564 10.13 21.76 -6.47
CA ALA A 564 9.51 21.21 -5.26
C ALA A 564 9.14 22.32 -4.29
N SER A 565 8.05 22.11 -3.55
CA SER A 565 7.55 23.04 -2.53
C SER A 565 7.58 22.41 -1.15
N VAL A 566 7.85 23.23 -0.12
CA VAL A 566 7.68 22.80 1.27
C VAL A 566 6.18 22.72 1.60
N ILE A 567 5.77 21.61 2.21
CA ILE A 567 4.43 21.42 2.78
C ILE A 567 4.49 21.46 4.30
N GLU A 568 3.41 21.94 4.93
CA GLU A 568 3.31 22.07 6.39
C GLU A 568 2.50 20.95 7.05
N TYR A 569 1.79 20.17 6.25
CA TYR A 569 0.93 19.08 6.67
C TYR A 569 1.32 17.80 5.92
N PRO A 570 1.05 16.59 6.47
CA PRO A 570 1.38 15.32 5.82
C PRO A 570 0.37 14.98 4.71
N ILE A 571 0.16 15.94 3.80
CA ILE A 571 -0.75 15.85 2.67
C ILE A 571 -0.19 16.74 1.55
N THR A 572 -0.07 16.17 0.35
CA THR A 572 0.44 16.91 -0.82
C THR A 572 -0.55 17.99 -1.24
N ASN A 573 -0.04 19.15 -1.67
CA ASN A 573 -0.85 20.29 -2.13
C ASN A 573 -1.73 19.99 -3.34
N CYS A 574 -1.45 18.89 -4.05
CA CYS A 574 -2.26 18.40 -5.17
C CYS A 574 -3.59 17.78 -4.70
N SER A 575 -3.67 17.43 -3.42
CA SER A 575 -4.88 16.87 -2.84
C SER A 575 -5.90 17.96 -2.53
N TRP A 576 -7.15 17.70 -2.86
CA TRP A 576 -8.27 18.59 -2.53
C TRP A 576 -8.42 18.82 -1.02
N ALA A 577 -7.94 17.89 -0.19
CA ALA A 577 -8.01 17.97 1.27
C ALA A 577 -6.79 18.67 1.90
N ALA A 578 -5.83 19.13 1.10
CA ALA A 578 -4.64 19.81 1.59
C ALA A 578 -4.99 21.19 2.16
N PRO A 579 -4.68 21.47 3.45
CA PRO A 579 -4.85 22.80 4.01
C PRO A 579 -4.08 23.85 3.23
N GLN A 580 -4.75 24.94 2.87
CA GLN A 580 -4.18 26.06 2.12
C GLN A 580 -3.79 27.21 3.05
N PRO A 581 -2.79 28.06 2.69
CA PRO A 581 -2.41 29.22 3.51
C PRO A 581 -3.54 30.21 3.83
N ALA A 582 -4.60 30.23 3.01
CA ALA A 582 -5.77 31.06 3.21
C ALA A 582 -6.82 30.43 4.16
N ASP A 583 -6.68 29.13 4.48
CA ASP A 583 -7.64 28.41 5.30
C ASP A 583 -7.55 28.84 6.76
N ALA A 584 -8.71 28.88 7.41
CA ALA A 584 -8.79 29.17 8.84
C ALA A 584 -8.07 28.08 9.65
N GLY A 585 -7.08 28.49 10.45
CA GLY A 585 -6.29 27.56 11.27
C GLY A 585 -5.04 27.00 10.59
N TYR A 586 -4.70 27.45 9.37
CA TYR A 586 -3.42 27.13 8.75
C TYR A 586 -2.25 27.65 9.59
N THR A 587 -1.25 26.80 9.83
CA THR A 587 -0.05 27.13 10.61
C THR A 587 1.18 26.47 10.01
N THR A 588 2.32 27.18 10.02
CA THR A 588 3.62 26.60 9.73
C THR A 588 3.97 25.50 10.74
N ALA A 589 4.46 24.35 10.25
CA ALA A 589 4.82 23.22 11.10
C ALA A 589 5.94 23.59 12.06
N PHE A 590 5.80 23.16 13.32
CA PHE A 590 6.77 23.37 14.39
C PHE A 590 7.19 24.84 14.60
N ALA A 591 6.29 25.79 14.33
CA ALA A 591 6.53 27.22 14.48
C ALA A 591 6.14 27.78 15.86
N LYS A 592 6.13 26.95 16.91
CA LYS A 592 5.80 27.35 18.28
C LYS A 592 6.83 26.86 19.29
N ASP A 593 7.10 27.69 20.30
CA ASP A 593 7.91 27.32 21.46
C ASP A 593 7.16 26.38 22.41
N VAL A 594 7.85 25.93 23.46
CA VAL A 594 7.28 25.01 24.46
C VAL A 594 6.06 25.57 25.21
N ASN A 595 5.91 26.90 25.24
CA ASN A 595 4.78 27.58 25.87
C ASN A 595 3.62 27.83 24.89
N GLY A 596 3.78 27.45 23.61
CA GLY A 596 2.78 27.64 22.57
C GLY A 596 2.85 28.99 21.86
N ASN A 597 3.86 29.82 22.12
CA ASN A 597 4.06 31.11 21.45
C ASN A 597 4.67 30.91 20.07
N ALA A 598 4.28 31.74 19.09
CA ALA A 598 4.88 31.72 17.77
C ALA A 598 6.37 32.11 17.83
N ILE A 599 7.23 31.39 17.10
CA ILE A 599 8.68 31.66 17.06
C ILE A 599 9.11 32.47 15.84
N TYR A 600 8.22 32.64 14.86
CA TYR A 600 8.49 33.39 13.63
C TYR A 600 7.59 34.62 13.52
N THR A 601 8.15 35.70 12.96
CA THR A 601 7.39 36.84 12.45
C THR A 601 7.65 37.00 10.95
N ALA A 602 6.78 37.73 10.26
CA ALA A 602 6.86 37.90 8.80
C ALA A 602 8.16 38.56 8.32
N ASP A 603 8.78 39.40 9.16
CA ASP A 603 9.97 40.20 8.82
C ASP A 603 11.30 39.52 9.16
N MET A 604 11.27 38.29 9.70
CA MET A 604 12.50 37.59 10.05
C MET A 604 13.29 37.17 8.82
N THR A 605 14.59 37.45 8.82
CA THR A 605 15.53 36.84 7.88
C THR A 605 15.67 35.35 8.12
N GLU A 606 16.16 34.62 7.14
CA GLU A 606 16.39 33.18 7.27
C GLU A 606 17.28 32.83 8.47
N GLN A 607 18.37 33.56 8.68
CA GLN A 607 19.24 33.37 9.84
C GLN A 607 18.51 33.63 11.17
N GLN A 608 17.68 34.68 11.24
CA GLN A 608 16.87 34.95 12.44
C GLN A 608 15.87 33.82 12.73
N ARG A 609 15.30 33.20 11.69
CA ARG A 609 14.44 32.02 11.85
C ARG A 609 15.22 30.82 12.38
N TRP A 610 16.44 30.58 11.89
CA TRP A 610 17.29 29.51 12.43
C TRP A 610 17.66 29.74 13.90
N ASP A 611 18.00 30.97 14.28
CA ASP A 611 18.31 31.31 15.66
C ASP A 611 17.09 31.14 16.59
N ALA A 612 15.90 31.53 16.13
CA ALA A 612 14.64 31.32 16.84
C ALA A 612 14.30 29.83 17.01
N ALA A 613 14.50 29.03 15.96
CA ALA A 613 14.33 27.57 16.02
C ALA A 613 15.30 26.91 17.00
N LYS A 614 16.57 27.36 17.03
CA LYS A 614 17.55 26.93 18.03
C LYS A 614 17.10 27.25 19.45
N ALA A 615 16.60 28.46 19.69
CA ALA A 615 16.10 28.86 21.01
C ALA A 615 14.90 27.99 21.45
N ALA A 616 13.96 27.72 20.54
CA ALA A 616 12.83 26.84 20.79
C ALA A 616 13.26 25.40 21.05
N CYS A 617 14.24 24.88 20.30
CA CYS A 617 14.84 23.56 20.52
C CYS A 617 15.40 23.43 21.94
N ILE A 618 16.20 24.41 22.40
CA ILE A 618 16.72 24.45 23.78
C ILE A 618 15.58 24.43 24.79
N GLY A 619 14.52 25.24 24.57
CA GLY A 619 13.34 25.27 25.45
C GLY A 619 12.65 23.91 25.57
N TYR A 620 12.46 23.21 24.45
CA TYR A 620 11.89 21.87 24.44
C TYR A 620 12.78 20.83 25.13
N LEU A 621 14.10 20.86 24.93
CA LEU A 621 15.04 19.96 25.62
C LEU A 621 15.02 20.18 27.14
N LYS A 622 15.01 21.44 27.60
CA LYS A 622 14.82 21.77 29.03
C LYS A 622 13.52 21.17 29.57
N ALA A 623 12.41 21.31 28.83
CA ALA A 623 11.12 20.76 29.22
C ALA A 623 11.00 19.23 29.04
N ALA A 624 11.93 18.59 28.35
CA ALA A 624 12.07 17.14 28.32
C ALA A 624 12.88 16.61 29.53
N GLY A 625 13.48 17.49 30.34
CA GLY A 625 14.26 17.12 31.52
C GLY A 625 15.77 17.07 31.32
N TYR A 626 16.29 17.62 30.22
CA TYR A 626 17.74 17.70 30.01
C TYR A 626 18.38 18.75 30.93
N THR A 627 19.55 18.42 31.45
CA THR A 627 20.32 19.31 32.32
C THR A 627 21.06 20.36 31.50
N TRP A 628 20.67 21.63 31.66
CA TRP A 628 21.31 22.77 30.99
C TRP A 628 22.32 23.45 31.91
N ASP A 629 23.53 23.68 31.39
CA ASP A 629 24.56 24.48 32.02
C ASP A 629 24.61 25.87 31.40
N GLU A 630 24.19 26.89 32.16
CA GLU A 630 24.22 28.29 31.72
C GLU A 630 25.64 28.82 31.48
N GLY A 631 26.65 28.28 32.17
CA GLY A 631 28.04 28.72 32.05
C GLY A 631 28.68 28.30 30.73
N THR A 632 28.33 27.12 30.21
CA THR A 632 28.81 26.63 28.92
C THR A 632 27.80 26.77 27.78
N SER A 633 26.55 27.12 28.10
CA SER A 633 25.42 27.12 27.16
C SER A 633 25.24 25.78 26.44
N LYS A 634 25.36 24.69 27.20
CA LYS A 634 25.25 23.31 26.70
C LYS A 634 24.41 22.45 27.62
N PHE A 635 23.78 21.43 27.04
CA PHE A 635 23.25 20.31 27.79
C PHE A 635 24.39 19.36 28.20
N THR A 636 24.37 18.92 29.46
CA THR A 636 25.45 18.12 30.05
C THR A 636 25.00 16.72 30.49
N ALA A 637 23.69 16.49 30.61
CA ALA A 637 23.12 15.19 30.90
C ALA A 637 21.72 15.06 30.29
N ALA A 638 21.40 13.86 29.82
CA ALA A 638 20.06 13.47 29.41
C ALA A 638 19.27 12.91 30.62
N PRO A 639 17.93 13.08 30.64
CA PRO A 639 17.08 12.39 31.61
C PRO A 639 17.09 10.87 31.37
N ALA A 640 16.63 10.11 32.36
CA ALA A 640 16.54 8.65 32.24
C ALA A 640 15.72 8.24 31.00
N GLY A 641 16.19 7.22 30.27
CA GLY A 641 15.55 6.74 29.04
C GLY A 641 15.82 7.58 27.79
N ALA A 642 16.51 8.73 27.91
CA ALA A 642 16.93 9.56 26.79
C ALA A 642 18.46 9.58 26.63
N SER A 643 18.96 10.25 25.59
CA SER A 643 20.39 10.26 25.23
C SER A 643 20.86 11.67 24.87
N LEU A 644 22.17 11.91 24.97
CA LEU A 644 22.83 13.08 24.35
C LEU A 644 23.23 12.80 22.90
N THR A 645 23.18 11.55 22.46
CA THR A 645 23.52 11.09 21.11
C THR A 645 22.31 10.43 20.45
N TYR A 646 22.00 10.86 19.23
CA TYR A 646 20.98 10.27 18.38
C TYR A 646 21.54 9.98 16.99
N LYS A 647 20.94 9.05 16.26
CA LYS A 647 21.33 8.69 14.90
C LYS A 647 20.23 9.05 13.92
N ALA A 648 20.59 9.61 12.76
CA ALA A 648 19.70 9.86 11.65
C ALA A 648 20.12 9.04 10.41
N SER A 649 19.16 8.42 9.75
CA SER A 649 19.37 7.74 8.47
C SER A 649 19.09 8.71 7.32
N ILE A 650 19.91 8.67 6.27
CA ILE A 650 19.79 9.52 5.08
C ILE A 650 19.44 8.63 3.88
N GLY A 651 18.42 9.01 3.12
CA GLY A 651 18.10 8.36 1.85
C GLY A 651 19.13 8.67 0.75
N GLY A 652 19.06 7.95 -0.37
CA GLY A 652 19.98 8.13 -1.51
C GLY A 652 21.26 7.30 -1.41
N ASP A 653 21.12 6.03 -1.01
CA ASP A 653 22.21 5.03 -1.00
C ASP A 653 23.41 5.41 -0.13
N GLY A 654 23.19 6.28 0.87
CA GLY A 654 24.24 6.79 1.75
C GLY A 654 25.22 7.75 1.08
N THR A 655 24.96 8.17 -0.16
CA THR A 655 25.87 9.03 -0.96
C THR A 655 25.69 10.52 -0.71
N GLY A 656 24.65 10.92 0.04
CA GLY A 656 24.33 12.31 0.34
C GLY A 656 23.56 13.05 -0.76
N ASP A 657 23.21 12.37 -1.86
CA ASP A 657 22.38 12.91 -2.94
C ASP A 657 20.88 12.90 -2.57
N HIS A 658 20.54 13.66 -1.54
CA HIS A 658 19.16 13.80 -1.06
C HIS A 658 18.97 15.14 -0.31
N PRO A 659 17.83 15.84 -0.45
CA PRO A 659 17.60 17.15 0.20
C PRO A 659 17.66 17.10 1.74
N THR A 660 17.46 15.92 2.35
CA THR A 660 17.57 15.77 3.82
C THR A 660 19.02 15.74 4.30
N TYR A 661 20.00 15.43 3.44
CA TYR A 661 21.41 15.39 3.83
C TYR A 661 21.88 16.75 4.37
N ALA A 662 21.71 17.80 3.57
CA ALA A 662 22.09 19.16 3.97
C ALA A 662 21.31 19.66 5.20
N LEU A 663 20.07 19.22 5.37
CA LEU A 663 19.21 19.56 6.51
C LEU A 663 19.75 18.94 7.79
N LEU A 664 20.10 17.65 7.74
CA LEU A 664 20.63 16.91 8.88
C LEU A 664 22.03 17.41 9.26
N VAL A 665 22.90 17.70 8.30
CA VAL A 665 24.23 18.29 8.55
C VAL A 665 24.12 19.64 9.27
N LYS A 666 23.21 20.52 8.83
CA LYS A 666 22.98 21.80 9.52
C LYS A 666 22.42 21.61 10.93
N SER A 667 21.49 20.66 11.09
CA SER A 667 20.90 20.36 12.39
C SER A 667 21.92 19.75 13.35
N GLN A 668 22.80 18.87 12.86
CA GLN A 668 23.92 18.29 13.59
C GLN A 668 24.84 19.39 14.13
N ALA A 669 25.19 20.38 13.32
CA ALA A 669 26.02 21.51 13.77
C ALA A 669 25.34 22.34 14.88
N VAL A 670 24.03 22.56 14.79
CA VAL A 670 23.27 23.26 15.84
C VAL A 670 23.24 22.45 17.13
N LEU A 671 22.92 21.15 17.05
CA LEU A 671 22.87 20.25 18.20
C LEU A 671 24.23 20.14 18.89
N ALA A 672 25.32 20.01 18.12
CA ALA A 672 26.69 19.99 18.63
C ALA A 672 27.03 21.28 19.38
N SER A 673 26.55 22.43 18.88
CA SER A 673 26.76 23.72 19.55
C SER A 673 26.09 23.82 20.93
N ILE A 674 25.06 23.00 21.19
CA ILE A 674 24.32 22.95 22.46
C ILE A 674 24.56 21.66 23.25
N GLY A 675 25.56 20.85 22.90
CA GLY A 675 25.98 19.68 23.67
C GLY A 675 25.29 18.35 23.33
N LEU A 676 24.62 18.24 22.18
CA LEU A 676 24.07 16.98 21.67
C LEU A 676 24.81 16.53 20.42
N THR A 677 24.84 15.23 20.18
CA THR A 677 25.39 14.59 18.98
C THR A 677 24.25 14.04 18.12
N LEU A 678 24.31 14.30 16.83
CA LEU A 678 23.45 13.67 15.82
C LEU A 678 24.36 12.98 14.81
N ASP A 679 24.39 11.66 14.81
CA ASP A 679 25.22 10.82 13.93
C ASP A 679 24.54 10.50 12.61
#